data_AF-A0A317U1N6-F1
#
_entry.id   AF-A0A317U1N6-F1
#
_cell.length_a   1.000
_cell.length_b   1.000
_cell.length_c   1.000
_cell.angle_alpha   90.00
_cell.angle_beta   90.00
_cell.angle_gamma   90.00
#
_symmetry.space_group_name_H-M   'P 1'
#
loop_
_entity.id
_entity.type
_entity.pdbx_description
1 polymer ?
#
loop_
_entity_poly.entity_id
_entity_poly.type
_entity_poly.pdbx_seq_one_letter_code
_entity_poly.pdbx_strand_id
1 'polypeptide(L)'
;MFTKKETNSSNLRHQKIVEELTKLAKSNNEAGRTYKEALSLTKKRNYQAALKLLKPIEESEFYFTSKSIVRAVSNLRKEVNFKLFQKASSVIPQQTPLSIEDRLNNPQEIESARDFLEIHFTSSYDDDDVDLLFSWNEALKFGHKVKGTQDIPRDLKQLEHVLLIINFLLKYRGKKGFVAPVDIELDEFHTKVLENWGITSARELLLQMCQTLYHLSDDTLNKYNKLFIPAPFTWITFEQFGGFMGEDSREKFLLINTEYLCSISSSDEEKKKSYFSALNRLTNELAHNGDILVHALPDIIEKDLPILKECIEKMRAELNTKRPDSLIQPVSLLNIQALTQRLIDTNTYTNVLSLLTFLYQSIDKARNSKPRIDEYKDTFLYLSSKVGRHAALRYLQKLGEYLTGKNFYSFYNETVSWEDLVSLRNIIVHQDQDSNKYVVDLLLQDPNQLKQIFKAELKELIILLLDNLLLREQKTSVLEGNPQEHWSNIYNAQEKKALEQFASSQAKRNVTTLLTSKEDEEFFIGFLKKKNAPQEIEDLWCKILRGEEKSPLTTKEEGQFRQTYFPTKKEDLQSFTRLSQIMRNALSPPKLKKSQREEMLRKIQEEAKQREIEKKNKVKGLDTIRSIVESAIKIQDEGHTLSPLDRINAAIEALDNMREFLTEDLSILLNYPLQKHGEILALRLLAKPILRAALEYNFGQLVQHLQNIRQLHAYPKTSFLEKNYSNLKRLRNYVEHDNAIMMSAVSSESDSPIINRTIFDSQTLCPMYISLLNELAPELQLIKKRIAPPPKENKAATFGYIYQQPVSRPCTTTQTLFFFNPINTTNVNNTRKREEKEQEKEKEKSYNF
;
A
#
# COMPACT_ATOMS: atom_id res chain seq x y z
N MET A 1 -33.30 -10.29 -25.56
CA MET A 1 -33.85 -9.20 -26.40
C MET A 1 -32.84 -8.05 -26.48
N PHE A 2 -31.70 -8.27 -27.12
CA PHE A 2 -30.68 -7.25 -27.35
C PHE A 2 -30.52 -7.06 -28.85
N THR A 3 -30.87 -5.86 -29.35
CA THR A 3 -30.23 -5.14 -30.47
C THR A 3 -31.13 -4.00 -30.93
N LYS A 4 -31.12 -2.89 -30.20
CA LYS A 4 -31.04 -1.59 -30.86
C LYS A 4 -29.65 -1.07 -30.56
N LYS A 5 -28.77 -1.08 -31.57
CA LYS A 5 -27.58 -0.24 -31.53
C LYS A 5 -28.10 1.19 -31.34
N GLU A 6 -27.96 1.74 -30.14
CA GLU A 6 -28.12 3.17 -29.93
C GLU A 6 -27.17 3.87 -30.90
N THR A 7 -27.72 4.44 -31.96
CA THR A 7 -26.97 5.32 -32.83
C THR A 7 -26.56 6.52 -31.99
N ASN A 8 -25.27 6.56 -31.63
CA ASN A 8 -24.66 7.64 -30.85
C ASN A 8 -25.18 9.01 -31.33
N SER A 9 -25.90 9.73 -30.46
CA SER A 9 -26.67 10.93 -30.82
C SER A 9 -25.80 12.06 -31.41
N SER A 10 -24.49 12.07 -31.11
CA SER A 10 -23.51 12.98 -31.72
C SER A 10 -23.24 12.65 -33.20
N ASN A 11 -23.24 11.37 -33.59
CA ASN A 11 -23.07 10.98 -35.00
C ASN A 11 -24.29 11.37 -35.85
N LEU A 12 -25.49 11.27 -35.29
CA LEU A 12 -26.72 11.69 -35.97
C LEU A 12 -26.79 13.22 -36.13
N ARG A 13 -26.34 13.98 -35.13
CA ARG A 13 -26.21 15.45 -35.19
C ARG A 13 -25.17 15.88 -36.21
N HIS A 14 -23.99 15.26 -36.21
CA HIS A 14 -22.93 15.49 -37.20
C HIS A 14 -23.44 15.28 -38.63
N GLN A 15 -24.15 14.17 -38.90
CA GLN A 15 -24.71 13.89 -40.22
C GLN A 15 -25.70 14.97 -40.67
N LYS A 16 -26.62 15.39 -39.78
CA LYS A 16 -27.60 16.46 -40.08
C LYS A 16 -26.93 17.80 -40.38
N ILE A 17 -25.86 18.16 -39.67
CA ILE A 17 -25.11 19.41 -39.95
C ILE A 17 -24.43 19.33 -41.32
N VAL A 18 -23.78 18.20 -41.62
CA VAL A 18 -23.09 17.97 -42.89
C VAL A 18 -24.08 18.00 -44.07
N GLU A 19 -25.26 17.41 -43.92
CA GLU A 19 -26.31 17.42 -44.96
C GLU A 19 -26.81 18.83 -45.26
N GLU A 20 -27.11 19.64 -44.23
CA GLU A 20 -27.60 21.01 -44.42
C GLU A 20 -26.53 21.93 -45.03
N LEU A 21 -25.28 21.84 -44.56
CA LEU A 21 -24.17 22.60 -45.16
C LEU A 21 -23.87 22.14 -46.60
N THR A 22 -24.05 20.85 -46.92
CA THR A 22 -23.88 20.35 -48.29
C THR A 22 -24.94 20.91 -49.23
N LYS A 23 -26.18 21.13 -48.78
CA LYS A 23 -27.22 21.80 -49.57
C LYS A 23 -26.86 23.25 -49.86
N LEU A 24 -26.33 23.96 -48.86
CA LEU A 24 -25.94 25.38 -48.95
C LEU A 24 -24.67 25.60 -49.79
N ALA A 25 -23.73 24.66 -49.74
CA ALA A 25 -22.49 24.66 -50.49
C ALA A 25 -22.65 24.48 -52.01
N LYS A 26 -23.87 24.23 -52.52
CA LYS A 26 -24.14 24.10 -53.96
C LYS A 26 -24.17 25.45 -54.69
N SER A 27 -24.29 26.55 -53.97
CA SER A 27 -24.24 27.89 -54.55
C SER A 27 -22.83 28.26 -55.02
N ASN A 28 -22.72 28.97 -56.15
CA ASN A 28 -21.44 29.45 -56.70
C ASN A 28 -21.13 30.91 -56.35
N ASN A 29 -21.99 31.57 -55.56
CA ASN A 29 -21.73 32.90 -55.03
C ASN A 29 -20.76 32.87 -53.84
N GLU A 30 -20.40 34.06 -53.35
CA GLU A 30 -19.46 34.24 -52.23
C GLU A 30 -19.91 33.49 -50.96
N ALA A 31 -21.19 33.57 -50.60
CA ALA A 31 -21.76 32.78 -49.51
C ALA A 31 -21.60 31.26 -49.73
N GLY A 32 -21.75 30.79 -50.97
CA GLY A 32 -21.49 29.41 -51.36
C GLY A 32 -20.05 28.94 -51.11
N ARG A 33 -19.05 29.84 -51.27
CA ARG A 33 -17.66 29.54 -50.92
C ARG A 33 -17.47 29.41 -49.40
N THR A 34 -18.06 30.32 -48.64
CA THR A 34 -18.05 30.27 -47.16
C THR A 34 -18.71 28.99 -46.64
N TYR A 35 -19.84 28.55 -47.23
CA TYR A 35 -20.46 27.26 -46.86
C TYR A 35 -19.61 26.04 -47.21
N LYS A 36 -18.88 26.06 -48.35
CA LYS A 36 -17.94 24.98 -48.71
C LYS A 36 -16.80 24.85 -47.70
N GLU A 37 -16.28 25.98 -47.23
CA GLU A 37 -15.22 26.02 -46.23
C GLU A 37 -15.73 25.61 -44.83
N ALA A 38 -16.90 26.10 -44.41
CA ALA A 38 -17.56 25.66 -43.18
C ALA A 38 -17.90 24.16 -43.20
N LEU A 39 -18.31 23.62 -44.36
CA LEU A 39 -18.54 22.18 -44.56
C LEU A 39 -17.24 21.37 -44.42
N SER A 40 -16.13 21.87 -44.98
CA SER A 40 -14.81 21.23 -44.84
C SER A 40 -14.38 21.15 -43.37
N LEU A 41 -14.51 22.26 -42.63
CA LEU A 41 -14.22 22.33 -41.19
C LEU A 41 -15.13 21.41 -40.37
N THR A 42 -16.43 21.38 -40.70
CA THR A 42 -17.41 20.50 -40.05
C THR A 42 -17.10 19.01 -40.29
N LYS A 43 -16.71 18.61 -41.52
CA LYS A 43 -16.28 17.23 -41.82
C LYS A 43 -15.03 16.82 -41.02
N LYS A 44 -14.14 17.77 -40.73
CA LYS A 44 -12.99 17.60 -39.82
C LYS A 44 -13.37 17.68 -38.34
N ARG A 45 -14.66 17.80 -38.01
CA ARG A 45 -15.22 17.97 -36.65
C ARG A 45 -14.72 19.24 -35.92
N ASN A 46 -14.27 20.26 -36.66
CA ASN A 46 -13.90 21.56 -36.11
C ASN A 46 -15.11 22.52 -36.15
N TYR A 47 -16.09 22.25 -35.27
CA TYR A 47 -17.38 22.94 -35.28
C TYR A 47 -17.27 24.42 -34.87
N GLN A 48 -16.34 24.76 -33.96
CA GLN A 48 -16.15 26.13 -33.49
C GLN A 48 -15.58 27.03 -34.60
N ALA A 49 -14.60 26.54 -35.37
CA ALA A 49 -14.08 27.28 -36.52
C ALA A 49 -15.14 27.40 -37.63
N ALA A 50 -15.91 26.33 -37.88
CA ALA A 50 -17.02 26.38 -38.84
C ALA A 50 -18.10 27.40 -38.44
N LEU A 51 -18.45 27.47 -37.15
CA LEU A 51 -19.41 28.45 -36.63
C LEU A 51 -18.87 29.89 -36.73
N LYS A 52 -17.60 30.12 -36.40
CA LYS A 52 -16.94 31.43 -36.51
C LYS A 52 -16.94 31.94 -37.96
N LEU A 53 -16.72 31.03 -38.93
CA LEU A 53 -16.73 31.34 -40.36
C LEU A 53 -18.13 31.75 -40.87
N LEU A 54 -19.20 31.25 -40.25
CA LEU A 54 -20.58 31.57 -40.60
C LEU A 54 -21.16 32.78 -39.86
N LYS A 55 -20.44 33.33 -38.87
CA LYS A 55 -20.89 34.47 -38.07
C LYS A 55 -21.26 35.73 -38.89
N PRO A 56 -20.48 36.14 -39.91
CA PRO A 56 -20.85 37.29 -40.74
C PRO A 56 -22.13 37.06 -41.56
N ILE A 57 -22.42 35.79 -41.88
CA ILE A 57 -23.65 35.41 -42.59
C ILE A 57 -24.84 35.42 -41.62
N GLU A 58 -24.64 34.99 -40.38
CA GLU A 58 -25.66 35.05 -39.32
C GLU A 58 -26.13 36.49 -39.03
N GLU A 59 -25.21 37.45 -39.11
CA GLU A 59 -25.48 38.88 -38.90
C GLU A 59 -26.10 39.57 -40.13
N SER A 60 -26.28 38.85 -41.25
CA SER A 60 -26.88 39.39 -42.48
C SER A 60 -28.39 39.17 -42.56
N GLU A 61 -29.11 40.05 -43.24
CA GLU A 61 -30.56 39.88 -43.52
C GLU A 61 -30.87 38.56 -44.27
N PHE A 62 -29.88 38.02 -44.99
CA PHE A 62 -29.98 36.75 -45.71
C PHE A 62 -30.11 35.53 -44.76
N TYR A 63 -29.68 35.65 -43.51
CA TYR A 63 -29.81 34.60 -42.51
C TYR A 63 -31.28 34.26 -42.21
N PHE A 64 -32.10 35.28 -41.97
CA PHE A 64 -33.48 35.12 -41.53
C PHE A 64 -34.43 34.65 -42.64
N THR A 65 -34.01 34.76 -43.91
CA THR A 65 -34.81 34.36 -45.07
C THR A 65 -34.58 32.90 -45.48
N SER A 66 -33.52 32.24 -44.98
CA SER A 66 -33.18 30.86 -45.36
C SER A 66 -33.28 29.88 -44.19
N LYS A 67 -34.36 29.09 -44.19
CA LYS A 67 -34.58 28.02 -43.19
C LYS A 67 -33.43 27.01 -43.09
N SER A 68 -32.73 26.74 -44.20
CA SER A 68 -31.58 25.82 -44.22
C SER A 68 -30.35 26.43 -43.54
N ILE A 69 -30.11 27.73 -43.70
CA ILE A 69 -28.99 28.44 -43.02
C ILE A 69 -29.25 28.48 -41.52
N VAL A 70 -30.45 28.88 -41.10
CA VAL A 70 -30.84 28.91 -39.68
C VAL A 70 -30.70 27.54 -39.04
N ARG A 71 -31.12 26.46 -39.72
CA ARG A 71 -30.96 25.08 -39.22
C ARG A 71 -29.50 24.65 -39.13
N ALA A 72 -28.68 24.96 -40.14
CA ALA A 72 -27.26 24.61 -40.14
C ALA A 72 -26.50 25.30 -39.01
N VAL A 73 -26.71 26.61 -38.83
CA VAL A 73 -26.09 27.41 -37.76
C VAL A 73 -26.62 27.00 -36.38
N SER A 74 -27.92 26.77 -36.24
CA SER A 74 -28.51 26.28 -34.98
C SER A 74 -27.97 24.90 -34.58
N ASN A 75 -27.83 23.97 -35.53
CA ASN A 75 -27.28 22.64 -35.24
C ASN A 75 -25.78 22.68 -34.96
N LEU A 76 -25.01 23.53 -35.66
CA LEU A 76 -23.60 23.79 -35.33
C LEU A 76 -23.45 24.34 -33.92
N ARG A 77 -24.26 25.33 -33.54
CA ARG A 77 -24.27 25.91 -32.19
C ARG A 77 -24.63 24.86 -31.14
N LYS A 78 -25.63 24.03 -31.40
CA LYS A 78 -26.00 22.91 -30.52
C LYS A 78 -24.88 21.89 -30.36
N GLU A 79 -24.13 21.58 -31.41
CA GLU A 79 -23.00 20.63 -31.32
C GLU A 79 -21.77 21.27 -30.62
N VAL A 80 -21.49 22.55 -30.86
CA VAL A 80 -20.47 23.30 -30.12
C VAL A 80 -20.83 23.34 -28.63
N ASN A 81 -22.06 23.71 -28.29
CA ASN A 81 -22.55 23.72 -26.91
C ASN A 81 -22.56 22.32 -26.30
N PHE A 82 -22.91 21.28 -27.05
CA PHE A 82 -22.83 19.89 -26.59
C PHE A 82 -21.39 19.46 -26.31
N LYS A 83 -20.42 19.85 -27.15
CA LYS A 83 -19.00 19.56 -26.94
C LYS A 83 -18.41 20.34 -25.77
N LEU A 84 -18.81 21.60 -25.61
CA LEU A 84 -18.48 22.43 -24.45
C LEU A 84 -19.09 21.83 -23.18
N PHE A 85 -20.36 21.44 -23.21
CA PHE A 85 -21.03 20.77 -22.11
C PHE A 85 -20.40 19.40 -21.81
N GLN A 86 -20.01 18.59 -22.80
CA GLN A 86 -19.26 17.35 -22.56
C GLN A 86 -17.92 17.61 -21.85
N LYS A 87 -17.23 18.68 -22.25
CA LYS A 87 -15.97 19.11 -21.64
C LYS A 87 -16.16 19.70 -20.24
N ALA A 88 -17.26 20.40 -19.99
CA ALA A 88 -17.63 20.94 -18.68
C ALA A 88 -18.16 19.83 -17.76
N SER A 89 -18.97 18.90 -18.25
CA SER A 89 -19.54 17.78 -17.48
C SER A 89 -18.53 16.68 -17.17
N SER A 90 -17.39 16.62 -17.88
CA SER A 90 -16.22 15.85 -17.44
C SER A 90 -15.42 16.52 -16.31
N VAL A 91 -15.77 17.76 -15.95
CA VAL A 91 -15.03 18.60 -14.98
C VAL A 91 -15.93 19.03 -13.80
N ILE A 92 -17.24 19.17 -14.00
CA ILE A 92 -18.22 19.55 -12.97
C ILE A 92 -18.77 18.26 -12.30
N PRO A 93 -18.67 18.10 -10.97
CA PRO A 93 -19.24 16.96 -10.26
C PRO A 93 -20.76 16.86 -10.47
N GLN A 94 -21.26 15.67 -10.77
CA GLN A 94 -22.69 15.44 -10.99
C GLN A 94 -23.43 15.33 -9.65
N GLN A 95 -24.19 16.37 -9.27
CA GLN A 95 -24.99 16.36 -8.04
C GLN A 95 -26.47 16.01 -8.24
N THR A 96 -26.99 15.99 -9.47
CA THR A 96 -28.42 15.73 -9.75
C THR A 96 -28.63 14.50 -10.63
N PRO A 97 -29.65 13.65 -10.35
CA PRO A 97 -29.95 12.42 -11.08
C PRO A 97 -30.71 12.68 -12.40
N LEU A 98 -30.45 13.81 -13.06
CA LEU A 98 -31.07 14.14 -14.34
C LEU A 98 -30.29 13.47 -15.48
N SER A 99 -31.01 12.99 -16.49
CA SER A 99 -30.36 12.42 -17.67
C SER A 99 -29.53 13.50 -18.40
N ILE A 100 -28.47 13.09 -19.10
CA ILE A 100 -27.65 14.01 -19.92
C ILE A 100 -28.52 14.82 -20.90
N GLU A 101 -29.61 14.23 -21.41
CA GLU A 101 -30.53 14.90 -22.32
C GLU A 101 -31.43 15.94 -21.63
N ASP A 102 -31.87 15.70 -20.39
CA ASP A 102 -32.65 16.68 -19.63
C ASP A 102 -31.81 17.90 -19.22
N ARG A 103 -30.53 17.67 -18.88
CA ARG A 103 -29.56 18.74 -18.55
C ARG A 103 -29.18 19.58 -19.76
N LEU A 104 -29.07 18.97 -20.94
CA LEU A 104 -28.85 19.68 -22.22
C LEU A 104 -30.04 20.53 -22.67
N ASN A 105 -31.19 20.37 -22.03
CA ASN A 105 -32.37 21.18 -22.26
C ASN A 105 -32.58 22.24 -21.15
N ASN A 106 -31.73 22.26 -20.12
CA ASN A 106 -31.75 23.29 -19.08
C ASN A 106 -30.85 24.47 -19.48
N PRO A 107 -31.42 25.64 -19.84
CA PRO A 107 -30.65 26.79 -20.30
C PRO A 107 -29.67 27.30 -19.23
N GLN A 108 -30.06 27.26 -17.95
CA GLN A 108 -29.23 27.76 -16.84
C GLN A 108 -27.98 26.89 -16.61
N GLU A 109 -28.08 25.56 -16.71
CA GLU A 109 -26.90 24.69 -16.57
C GLU A 109 -25.92 24.84 -17.75
N ILE A 110 -26.44 25.05 -18.96
CA ILE A 110 -25.60 25.30 -20.14
C ILE A 110 -24.92 26.66 -20.05
N GLU A 111 -25.63 27.68 -19.58
CA GLU A 111 -25.13 29.03 -19.38
C GLU A 111 -24.08 29.04 -18.26
N SER A 112 -24.33 28.45 -17.10
CA SER A 112 -23.32 28.30 -16.03
C SER A 112 -22.12 27.45 -16.43
N ALA A 113 -22.30 26.36 -17.20
CA ALA A 113 -21.18 25.57 -17.71
C ALA A 113 -20.37 26.37 -18.75
N ARG A 114 -21.03 27.21 -19.54
CA ARG A 114 -20.39 28.10 -20.51
C ARG A 114 -19.66 29.24 -19.80
N ASP A 115 -20.27 29.89 -18.82
CA ASP A 115 -19.68 30.95 -18.01
C ASP A 115 -18.49 30.43 -17.20
N PHE A 116 -18.60 29.24 -16.61
CA PHE A 116 -17.47 28.54 -15.98
C PHE A 116 -16.32 28.33 -16.97
N LEU A 117 -16.62 27.84 -18.18
CA LEU A 117 -15.60 27.65 -19.22
C LEU A 117 -15.08 28.99 -19.77
N GLU A 118 -15.89 30.04 -19.78
CA GLU A 118 -15.57 31.35 -20.37
C GLU A 118 -14.69 32.17 -19.42
N ILE A 119 -15.00 32.12 -18.12
CA ILE A 119 -14.21 32.64 -16.99
C ILE A 119 -12.89 31.87 -16.82
N HIS A 120 -12.82 30.57 -17.14
CA HIS A 120 -11.59 29.78 -16.94
C HIS A 120 -10.75 29.54 -18.20
N PHE A 121 -11.32 29.61 -19.41
CA PHE A 121 -10.63 29.10 -20.61
C PHE A 121 -10.71 29.98 -21.86
N THR A 122 -11.41 31.12 -21.87
CA THR A 122 -11.49 31.95 -23.09
C THR A 122 -11.25 33.45 -22.92
N SER A 123 -10.93 33.95 -21.74
CA SER A 123 -10.55 35.35 -21.63
C SER A 123 -9.09 35.55 -22.02
N SER A 124 -8.86 36.38 -23.04
CA SER A 124 -7.57 36.82 -23.57
C SER A 124 -6.78 37.65 -22.54
N TYR A 125 -6.26 37.01 -21.51
CA TYR A 125 -5.44 37.63 -20.48
C TYR A 125 -4.01 37.05 -20.53
N ASP A 126 -3.07 37.85 -20.04
CA ASP A 126 -1.62 37.78 -20.22
C ASP A 126 -0.98 36.38 -20.08
N ASP A 127 0.25 36.25 -20.58
CA ASP A 127 1.08 35.03 -20.69
C ASP A 127 1.15 34.13 -19.43
N ASP A 128 0.66 34.57 -18.27
CA ASP A 128 0.61 33.83 -17.01
C ASP A 128 -0.59 32.86 -16.86
N ASP A 129 -1.71 33.03 -17.58
CA ASP A 129 -2.91 32.17 -17.44
C ASP A 129 -2.95 30.96 -18.40
N VAL A 130 -2.15 31.00 -19.48
CA VAL A 130 -1.83 29.80 -20.29
C VAL A 130 -1.15 28.74 -19.42
N ASP A 131 -0.51 29.17 -18.33
CA ASP A 131 0.26 28.36 -17.40
C ASP A 131 -0.63 27.48 -16.50
N LEU A 132 -1.88 27.87 -16.18
CA LEU A 132 -2.77 27.06 -15.30
C LEU A 132 -3.26 25.79 -16.00
N LEU A 133 -3.81 25.91 -17.21
CA LEU A 133 -4.30 24.76 -17.98
C LEU A 133 -3.13 23.91 -18.49
N PHE A 134 -2.00 24.53 -18.84
CA PHE A 134 -0.79 23.81 -19.20
C PHE A 134 -0.23 23.05 -18.00
N SER A 135 -0.05 23.69 -16.85
CA SER A 135 0.42 23.05 -15.61
C SER A 135 -0.53 21.98 -15.10
N TRP A 136 -1.85 22.19 -15.17
CA TRP A 136 -2.84 21.18 -14.81
C TRP A 136 -2.82 20.00 -15.77
N ASN A 137 -2.76 20.23 -17.09
CA ASN A 137 -2.63 19.14 -18.06
C ASN A 137 -1.28 18.42 -17.95
N GLU A 138 -0.18 19.12 -17.67
CA GLU A 138 1.14 18.52 -17.39
C GLU A 138 1.09 17.67 -16.12
N ALA A 139 0.42 18.16 -15.06
CA ALA A 139 0.16 17.42 -13.82
C ALA A 139 -0.69 16.16 -14.06
N LEU A 140 -1.72 16.22 -14.90
CA LEU A 140 -2.56 15.05 -15.21
C LEU A 140 -1.92 14.05 -16.20
N LYS A 141 -1.09 14.51 -17.15
CA LYS A 141 -0.57 13.67 -18.26
C LYS A 141 0.49 12.67 -17.85
N PHE A 142 1.21 12.89 -16.74
CA PHE A 142 2.35 12.04 -16.36
C PHE A 142 1.91 10.64 -15.86
N GLY A 143 0.66 10.47 -15.43
CA GLY A 143 0.16 9.23 -14.81
C GLY A 143 -0.05 8.02 -15.74
N HIS A 144 -0.09 8.19 -17.07
CA HIS A 144 -0.58 7.11 -17.95
C HIS A 144 0.47 6.16 -18.55
N LYS A 145 1.78 6.44 -18.48
CA LYS A 145 2.78 5.58 -19.16
C LYS A 145 4.18 5.61 -18.54
N VAL A 146 4.43 4.84 -17.47
CA VAL A 146 5.80 4.35 -17.20
C VAL A 146 5.76 2.93 -16.61
N LYS A 147 5.83 1.91 -17.48
CA LYS A 147 6.17 0.52 -17.09
C LYS A 147 7.62 0.25 -17.50
N GLY A 148 8.51 0.02 -16.53
CA GLY A 148 9.89 -0.44 -16.79
C GLY A 148 10.95 0.16 -15.85
N THR A 149 11.92 -0.70 -15.49
CA THR A 149 13.21 -0.60 -14.74
C THR A 149 13.41 0.41 -13.59
N GLN A 150 14.12 -0.08 -12.56
CA GLN A 150 14.56 0.62 -11.35
C GLN A 150 15.75 1.53 -11.70
N ASP A 151 15.52 2.82 -11.92
CA ASP A 151 16.59 3.75 -12.34
C ASP A 151 16.42 5.15 -11.70
N ILE A 152 17.50 5.72 -11.15
CA ILE A 152 17.53 7.06 -10.50
C ILE A 152 16.95 8.19 -11.38
N PRO A 153 17.20 8.26 -12.70
CA PRO A 153 16.57 9.25 -13.59
C PRO A 153 15.03 9.22 -13.60
N ARG A 154 14.42 8.05 -13.33
CA ARG A 154 12.97 7.93 -13.23
C ARG A 154 12.46 8.52 -11.92
N ASP A 155 13.11 8.20 -10.81
CA ASP A 155 12.75 8.74 -9.49
C ASP A 155 12.86 10.26 -9.48
N LEU A 156 13.90 10.84 -10.12
CA LEU A 156 14.04 12.29 -10.25
C LEU A 156 12.84 12.95 -10.96
N LYS A 157 12.38 12.37 -12.07
CA LYS A 157 11.20 12.88 -12.79
C LYS A 157 9.91 12.72 -11.97
N GLN A 158 9.78 11.64 -11.20
CA GLN A 158 8.65 11.43 -10.31
C GLN A 158 8.63 12.48 -9.17
N LEU A 159 9.79 12.80 -8.59
CA LEU A 159 9.90 13.87 -7.59
C LEU A 159 9.62 15.26 -8.19
N GLU A 160 10.09 15.54 -9.40
CA GLU A 160 9.75 16.78 -10.14
C GLU A 160 8.24 16.91 -10.34
N HIS A 161 7.58 15.82 -10.72
CA HIS A 161 6.15 15.79 -10.89
C HIS A 161 5.39 16.05 -9.58
N VAL A 162 5.83 15.45 -8.48
CA VAL A 162 5.29 15.73 -7.14
C VAL A 162 5.42 17.21 -6.78
N LEU A 163 6.56 17.84 -7.08
CA LEU A 163 6.76 19.28 -6.84
C LEU A 163 5.83 20.15 -7.70
N LEU A 164 5.58 19.78 -8.94
CA LEU A 164 4.62 20.49 -9.80
C LEU A 164 3.21 20.46 -9.19
N ILE A 165 2.76 19.30 -8.72
CA ILE A 165 1.46 19.16 -8.06
C ILE A 165 1.39 20.02 -6.80
N ILE A 166 2.40 19.95 -5.92
CA ILE A 166 2.43 20.73 -4.68
C ILE A 166 2.40 22.23 -4.98
N ASN A 167 3.22 22.71 -5.92
CA ASN A 167 3.25 24.11 -6.30
C ASN A 167 1.91 24.59 -6.85
N PHE A 168 1.24 23.77 -7.67
CA PHE A 168 -0.08 24.07 -8.18
C PHE A 168 -1.11 24.21 -7.05
N LEU A 169 -1.15 23.25 -6.11
CA LEU A 169 -2.08 23.30 -4.98
C LEU A 169 -1.81 24.52 -4.08
N LEU A 170 -0.55 24.83 -3.79
CA LEU A 170 -0.17 26.00 -2.98
C LEU A 170 -0.52 27.34 -3.67
N LYS A 171 -0.31 27.44 -4.99
CA LYS A 171 -0.56 28.69 -5.74
C LYS A 171 -2.05 29.01 -5.84
N TYR A 172 -2.92 28.00 -5.88
CA TYR A 172 -4.33 28.19 -6.26
C TYR A 172 -5.37 27.74 -5.21
N ARG A 173 -5.00 27.20 -4.04
CA ARG A 173 -5.94 26.54 -3.09
C ARG A 173 -5.67 26.76 -1.58
N GLY A 174 -5.50 28.01 -1.11
CA GLY A 174 -5.34 28.34 0.34
C GLY A 174 -6.65 28.36 1.19
N LYS A 175 -6.65 29.00 2.38
CA LYS A 175 -7.72 29.01 3.42
C LYS A 175 -9.12 29.35 2.92
N LYS A 176 -9.22 30.06 1.81
CA LYS A 176 -10.48 30.57 1.25
C LYS A 176 -11.04 29.69 0.14
N GLY A 177 -10.48 28.50 -0.10
CA GLY A 177 -10.82 27.68 -1.27
C GLY A 177 -10.02 28.13 -2.51
N PHE A 178 -10.64 28.02 -3.69
CA PHE A 178 -10.00 28.50 -4.93
C PHE A 178 -9.60 29.96 -4.79
N VAL A 179 -8.34 30.29 -5.09
CA VAL A 179 -8.00 31.68 -5.41
C VAL A 179 -8.36 31.84 -6.88
N ALA A 180 -9.56 32.37 -7.15
CA ALA A 180 -9.91 32.78 -8.50
C ALA A 180 -8.83 33.78 -8.98
N PRO A 181 -8.25 33.62 -10.18
CA PRO A 181 -7.25 34.54 -10.71
C PRO A 181 -7.76 35.98 -10.90
N VAL A 182 -9.06 36.24 -10.68
CA VAL A 182 -9.72 37.50 -11.04
C VAL A 182 -10.74 37.91 -9.97
N ASP A 183 -10.81 39.22 -9.69
CA ASP A 183 -11.87 39.89 -8.93
C ASP A 183 -13.22 39.86 -9.69
N ILE A 184 -13.80 38.67 -9.87
CA ILE A 184 -15.14 38.50 -10.42
C ILE A 184 -16.09 38.25 -9.26
N GLU A 185 -17.11 39.12 -9.10
CA GLU A 185 -18.23 38.85 -8.21
C GLU A 185 -19.03 37.67 -8.78
N LEU A 186 -18.84 36.50 -8.18
CA LEU A 186 -19.57 35.28 -8.50
C LEU A 186 -20.85 35.23 -7.67
N ASP A 187 -21.95 34.80 -8.28
CA ASP A 187 -23.14 34.48 -7.49
C ASP A 187 -22.92 33.25 -6.60
N GLU A 188 -23.86 33.00 -5.69
CA GLU A 188 -23.77 31.92 -4.70
C GLU A 188 -23.66 30.53 -5.36
N PHE A 189 -24.35 30.32 -6.48
CA PHE A 189 -24.32 29.05 -7.21
C PHE A 189 -22.94 28.81 -7.84
N HIS A 190 -22.39 29.79 -8.57
CA HIS A 190 -21.08 29.68 -9.22
C HIS A 190 -19.96 29.56 -8.19
N THR A 191 -20.06 30.26 -7.05
CA THR A 191 -19.13 30.11 -5.92
C THR A 191 -19.12 28.66 -5.42
N LYS A 192 -20.30 28.09 -5.17
CA LYS A 192 -20.44 26.70 -4.70
C LYS A 192 -19.95 25.67 -5.73
N VAL A 193 -20.18 25.91 -7.02
CA VAL A 193 -19.67 25.04 -8.09
C VAL A 193 -18.15 25.07 -8.14
N LEU A 194 -17.54 26.25 -8.00
CA LEU A 194 -16.08 26.42 -8.00
C LEU A 194 -15.41 25.82 -6.76
N GLU A 195 -16.05 25.93 -5.59
CA GLU A 195 -15.61 25.26 -4.37
C GLU A 195 -15.62 23.74 -4.53
N ASN A 196 -16.72 23.17 -5.04
CA ASN A 196 -16.85 21.73 -5.28
C ASN A 196 -15.87 21.20 -6.33
N TRP A 197 -15.72 21.92 -7.44
CA TRP A 197 -14.70 21.62 -8.44
C TRP A 197 -13.30 21.65 -7.83
N GLY A 198 -13.07 22.62 -6.95
CA GLY A 198 -11.82 22.81 -6.26
C GLY A 198 -11.41 21.69 -5.35
N ILE A 199 -12.35 21.26 -4.51
CA ILE A 199 -12.21 20.09 -3.67
C ILE A 199 -11.89 18.86 -4.52
N THR A 200 -12.69 18.62 -5.57
CA THR A 200 -12.53 17.44 -6.44
C THR A 200 -11.17 17.42 -7.12
N SER A 201 -10.74 18.55 -7.67
CA SER A 201 -9.44 18.68 -8.34
C SER A 201 -8.27 18.54 -7.37
N ALA A 202 -8.38 19.10 -6.17
CA ALA A 202 -7.35 18.95 -5.14
C ALA A 202 -7.18 17.49 -4.72
N ARG A 203 -8.29 16.78 -4.54
CA ARG A 203 -8.29 15.34 -4.24
C ARG A 203 -7.66 14.51 -5.35
N GLU A 204 -8.01 14.77 -6.61
CA GLU A 204 -7.42 14.07 -7.75
C GLU A 204 -5.90 14.29 -7.85
N LEU A 205 -5.45 15.53 -7.68
CA LEU A 205 -4.03 15.87 -7.68
C LEU A 205 -3.27 15.24 -6.51
N LEU A 206 -3.85 15.24 -5.30
CA LEU A 206 -3.26 14.58 -4.14
C LEU A 206 -3.21 13.05 -4.31
N LEU A 207 -4.25 12.45 -4.90
CA LEU A 207 -4.23 11.03 -5.30
C LEU A 207 -3.07 10.75 -6.26
N GLN A 208 -2.93 11.54 -7.32
CA GLN A 208 -1.85 11.38 -8.31
C GLN A 208 -0.46 11.59 -7.70
N MET A 209 -0.32 12.55 -6.78
CA MET A 209 0.91 12.76 -6.02
C MET A 209 1.28 11.49 -5.23
N CYS A 210 0.33 10.94 -4.46
CA CYS A 210 0.54 9.72 -3.68
C CYS A 210 0.83 8.50 -4.57
N GLN A 211 0.11 8.35 -5.68
CA GLN A 211 0.40 7.31 -6.66
C GLN A 211 1.81 7.48 -7.25
N THR A 212 2.25 8.71 -7.53
CA THR A 212 3.60 8.97 -8.06
C THR A 212 4.68 8.58 -7.05
N LEU A 213 4.50 8.94 -5.77
CA LEU A 213 5.39 8.56 -4.67
C LEU A 213 5.43 7.04 -4.46
N TYR A 214 4.28 6.36 -4.55
CA TYR A 214 4.20 4.91 -4.44
C TYR A 214 5.02 4.17 -5.51
N HIS A 215 5.20 4.78 -6.68
CA HIS A 215 5.94 4.19 -7.80
C HIS A 215 7.43 4.55 -7.84
N LEU A 216 7.98 5.20 -6.79
CA LEU A 216 9.43 5.37 -6.63
C LEU A 216 10.12 4.01 -6.51
N SER A 217 11.42 3.95 -6.82
CA SER A 217 12.19 2.71 -6.66
C SER A 217 12.30 2.27 -5.20
N ASP A 218 12.36 0.95 -4.97
CA ASP A 218 12.52 0.37 -3.63
C ASP A 218 13.79 0.90 -2.93
N ASP A 219 14.87 1.16 -3.67
CA ASP A 219 16.12 1.72 -3.13
C ASP A 219 15.90 3.13 -2.56
N THR A 220 15.16 3.98 -3.29
CA THR A 220 14.80 5.32 -2.83
C THR A 220 13.85 5.27 -1.63
N LEU A 221 12.80 4.45 -1.68
CA LEU A 221 11.86 4.29 -0.56
C LEU A 221 12.57 3.80 0.72
N ASN A 222 13.48 2.83 0.59
CA ASN A 222 14.27 2.29 1.69
C ASN A 222 15.24 3.31 2.26
N LYS A 223 15.91 4.10 1.40
CA LYS A 223 16.83 5.17 1.82
C LYS A 223 16.14 6.21 2.70
N TYR A 224 14.88 6.51 2.40
CA TYR A 224 14.11 7.59 3.02
C TYR A 224 12.98 7.12 3.96
N ASN A 225 12.99 5.86 4.39
CA ASN A 225 11.90 5.27 5.19
C ASN A 225 11.69 5.91 6.59
N LYS A 226 12.67 6.65 7.10
CA LYS A 226 12.66 7.32 8.42
C LYS A 226 12.47 8.83 8.34
N LEU A 227 12.14 9.37 7.16
CA LEU A 227 11.98 10.82 6.98
C LEU A 227 10.73 11.38 7.65
N PHE A 228 9.75 10.56 8.03
CA PHE A 228 8.48 11.07 8.55
C PHE A 228 8.32 10.74 10.02
N ILE A 229 7.93 11.77 10.79
CA ILE A 229 7.63 11.71 12.22
C ILE A 229 6.25 12.34 12.48
N PRO A 230 5.63 12.10 13.64
CA PRO A 230 5.94 11.03 14.59
C PRO A 230 5.63 9.64 14.01
N ALA A 231 6.41 8.64 14.39
CA ALA A 231 6.10 7.24 14.06
C ALA A 231 4.68 6.89 14.57
N PRO A 232 3.86 6.15 13.79
CA PRO A 232 4.24 5.21 12.72
C PRO A 232 4.10 5.76 11.30
N PHE A 233 4.14 7.08 11.07
CA PHE A 233 3.98 7.62 9.72
C PHE A 233 5.07 7.08 8.77
N THR A 234 4.66 6.46 7.66
CA THR A 234 5.56 5.86 6.66
C THR A 234 5.04 6.10 5.24
N TRP A 235 5.77 5.64 4.23
CA TRP A 235 5.29 5.60 2.84
C TRP A 235 3.94 4.89 2.66
N ILE A 236 3.64 3.89 3.51
CA ILE A 236 2.34 3.20 3.53
C ILE A 236 1.22 4.16 3.97
N THR A 237 1.50 5.08 4.90
CA THR A 237 0.54 6.11 5.30
C THR A 237 0.20 7.04 4.14
N PHE A 238 1.18 7.39 3.30
CA PHE A 238 0.94 8.15 2.07
C PHE A 238 0.12 7.37 1.04
N GLU A 239 0.36 6.07 0.92
CA GLU A 239 -0.45 5.18 0.09
C GLU A 239 -1.93 5.20 0.54
N GLN A 240 -2.15 5.02 1.85
CA GLN A 240 -3.49 5.04 2.45
C GLN A 240 -4.18 6.39 2.28
N PHE A 241 -3.46 7.48 2.53
CA PHE A 241 -3.95 8.85 2.29
C PHE A 241 -4.40 9.04 0.84
N GLY A 242 -3.56 8.65 -0.13
CA GLY A 242 -3.91 8.69 -1.54
C GLY A 242 -5.16 7.88 -1.86
N GLY A 243 -5.29 6.68 -1.28
CA GLY A 243 -6.50 5.86 -1.38
C GLY A 243 -7.77 6.63 -0.99
N PHE A 244 -7.76 7.33 0.14
CA PHE A 244 -8.91 8.13 0.61
C PHE A 244 -9.19 9.36 -0.26
N MET A 245 -8.15 9.97 -0.85
CA MET A 245 -8.36 11.06 -1.80
C MET A 245 -9.15 10.60 -3.03
N GLY A 246 -8.94 9.35 -3.48
CA GLY A 246 -9.64 8.76 -4.62
C GLY A 246 -10.98 8.08 -4.32
N GLU A 247 -11.40 7.95 -3.06
CA GLU A 247 -12.69 7.35 -2.73
C GLU A 247 -13.87 8.24 -3.15
N ASP A 248 -14.95 7.65 -3.65
CA ASP A 248 -16.16 8.41 -3.96
C ASP A 248 -16.77 8.98 -2.66
N SER A 249 -17.26 10.23 -2.71
CA SER A 249 -17.93 10.91 -1.58
C SER A 249 -19.37 10.42 -1.34
N ARG A 250 -19.86 9.43 -2.10
CA ARG A 250 -21.18 8.84 -1.88
C ARG A 250 -21.32 8.23 -0.48
N GLU A 251 -22.53 8.34 0.08
CA GLU A 251 -22.88 7.75 1.37
C GLU A 251 -22.55 6.25 1.40
N LYS A 252 -21.66 5.87 2.33
CA LYS A 252 -21.34 4.48 2.62
C LYS A 252 -22.30 3.97 3.69
N PHE A 253 -23.05 2.93 3.38
CA PHE A 253 -23.94 2.29 4.35
C PHE A 253 -23.21 1.14 5.05
N LEU A 254 -23.31 1.12 6.38
CA LEU A 254 -22.83 0.03 7.22
C LEU A 254 -24.03 -0.72 7.79
N LEU A 255 -24.14 -2.02 7.48
CA LEU A 255 -25.17 -2.89 8.04
C LEU A 255 -24.58 -3.71 9.18
N ILE A 256 -24.97 -3.40 10.41
CA ILE A 256 -24.54 -4.13 11.61
C ILE A 256 -25.73 -4.91 12.16
N ASN A 257 -25.58 -6.22 12.33
CA ASN A 257 -26.59 -7.01 13.02
C ASN A 257 -26.43 -6.84 14.53
N THR A 258 -27.33 -6.14 15.19
CA THR A 258 -27.26 -5.85 16.63
C THR A 258 -27.79 -6.96 17.52
N GLU A 259 -28.17 -8.12 16.96
CA GLU A 259 -28.68 -9.28 17.71
C GLU A 259 -27.70 -9.78 18.79
N TYR A 260 -26.39 -9.62 18.59
CA TYR A 260 -25.40 -9.94 19.63
C TYR A 260 -25.55 -9.07 20.89
N LEU A 261 -26.07 -7.84 20.78
CA LEU A 261 -26.34 -6.98 21.94
C LEU A 261 -27.47 -7.53 22.82
N CYS A 262 -28.36 -8.36 22.25
CA CYS A 262 -29.41 -9.03 23.01
C CYS A 262 -28.86 -10.05 24.01
N SER A 263 -27.61 -10.50 23.82
CA SER A 263 -26.95 -11.43 24.72
C SER A 263 -26.23 -10.78 25.90
N ILE A 264 -26.14 -9.46 25.94
CA ILE A 264 -25.73 -8.72 27.12
C ILE A 264 -26.85 -8.83 28.15
N SER A 265 -26.51 -9.07 29.42
CA SER A 265 -27.49 -9.22 30.51
C SER A 265 -28.50 -8.08 30.53
N SER A 266 -29.76 -8.39 30.83
CA SER A 266 -30.84 -7.40 31.04
C SER A 266 -30.58 -6.47 32.24
N SER A 267 -29.61 -6.79 33.09
CA SER A 267 -29.18 -5.92 34.19
C SER A 267 -28.27 -4.76 33.74
N ASP A 268 -27.87 -4.71 32.47
CA ASP A 268 -26.90 -3.74 31.93
C ASP A 268 -27.46 -2.97 30.71
N GLU A 269 -28.72 -2.53 30.83
CA GLU A 269 -29.45 -1.82 29.77
C GLU A 269 -28.80 -0.47 29.40
N GLU A 270 -28.16 0.21 30.36
CA GLU A 270 -27.42 1.45 30.07
C GLU A 270 -26.23 1.19 29.14
N LYS A 271 -25.47 0.12 29.40
CA LYS A 271 -24.33 -0.25 28.55
C LYS A 271 -24.80 -0.65 27.15
N LYS A 272 -25.90 -1.39 27.02
CA LYS A 272 -26.51 -1.67 25.70
C LYS A 272 -26.87 -0.39 24.95
N LYS A 273 -27.54 0.56 25.60
CA LYS A 273 -27.87 1.87 25.01
C LYS A 273 -26.61 2.61 24.56
N SER A 274 -25.55 2.60 25.37
CA SER A 274 -24.29 3.24 25.02
C SER A 274 -23.66 2.64 23.75
N TYR A 275 -23.72 1.32 23.60
CA TYR A 275 -23.23 0.63 22.40
C TYR A 275 -24.04 0.97 21.15
N PHE A 276 -25.37 0.96 21.22
CA PHE A 276 -26.21 1.38 20.09
C PHE A 276 -25.89 2.81 19.67
N SER A 277 -25.70 3.70 20.66
CA SER A 277 -25.35 5.09 20.38
C SER A 277 -23.99 5.21 19.69
N ALA A 278 -22.97 4.47 20.16
CA ALA A 278 -21.63 4.47 19.55
C ALA A 278 -21.66 3.93 18.10
N LEU A 279 -22.43 2.86 17.84
CA LEU A 279 -22.60 2.31 16.50
C LEU A 279 -23.29 3.29 15.54
N ASN A 280 -24.32 3.99 16.01
CA ASN A 280 -24.98 5.02 15.23
C ASN A 280 -24.02 6.16 14.90
N ARG A 281 -23.19 6.59 15.85
CA ARG A 281 -22.20 7.65 15.63
C ARG A 281 -21.07 7.22 14.70
N LEU A 282 -20.60 5.97 14.78
CA LEU A 282 -19.67 5.40 13.82
C LEU A 282 -20.28 5.37 12.40
N THR A 283 -21.55 5.00 12.28
CA THR A 283 -22.27 4.98 10.99
C THR A 283 -22.42 6.40 10.43
N ASN A 284 -22.76 7.37 11.29
CA ASN A 284 -22.82 8.78 10.90
C ASN A 284 -21.45 9.30 10.48
N GLU A 285 -20.39 8.97 11.21
CA GLU A 285 -19.01 9.33 10.85
C GLU A 285 -18.65 8.78 9.47
N LEU A 286 -18.94 7.50 9.21
CA LEU A 286 -18.70 6.86 7.91
C LEU A 286 -19.46 7.56 6.77
N ALA A 287 -20.72 7.96 6.99
CA ALA A 287 -21.52 8.68 6.02
C ALA A 287 -20.96 10.08 5.70
N HIS A 288 -20.33 10.75 6.68
CA HIS A 288 -19.77 12.10 6.54
C HIS A 288 -18.24 12.11 6.34
N ASN A 289 -17.62 10.97 6.02
CA ASN A 289 -16.18 10.90 5.74
C ASN A 289 -15.78 11.87 4.62
N GLY A 290 -16.64 12.04 3.61
CA GLY A 290 -16.44 13.01 2.52
C GLY A 290 -16.36 14.45 3.04
N ASP A 291 -17.23 14.84 3.97
CA ASP A 291 -17.24 16.20 4.52
C ASP A 291 -16.04 16.44 5.45
N ILE A 292 -15.65 15.44 6.24
CA ILE A 292 -14.45 15.52 7.09
C ILE A 292 -13.20 15.73 6.22
N LEU A 293 -13.10 15.01 5.09
CA LEU A 293 -12.03 15.21 4.10
C LEU A 293 -12.04 16.64 3.55
N VAL A 294 -13.20 17.16 3.17
CA VAL A 294 -13.36 18.54 2.66
C VAL A 294 -12.81 19.57 3.63
N HIS A 295 -13.12 19.44 4.93
CA HIS A 295 -12.63 20.37 5.95
C HIS A 295 -11.14 20.20 6.27
N ALA A 296 -10.58 19.02 6.07
CA ALA A 296 -9.16 18.76 6.30
C ALA A 296 -8.25 19.22 5.14
N LEU A 297 -8.76 19.28 3.91
CA LEU A 297 -7.97 19.64 2.72
C LEU A 297 -7.27 21.00 2.82
N PRO A 298 -7.93 22.10 3.25
CA PRO A 298 -7.26 23.39 3.40
C PRO A 298 -6.08 23.33 4.38
N ASP A 299 -6.26 22.66 5.53
CA ASP A 299 -5.18 22.51 6.51
C ASP A 299 -3.99 21.71 5.96
N ILE A 300 -4.26 20.66 5.18
CA ILE A 300 -3.22 19.87 4.53
C ILE A 300 -2.46 20.71 3.50
N ILE A 301 -3.18 21.43 2.63
CA ILE A 301 -2.57 22.24 1.58
C ILE A 301 -1.70 23.33 2.18
N GLU A 302 -2.13 23.98 3.25
CA GLU A 302 -1.39 25.11 3.80
C GLU A 302 -0.30 24.76 4.79
N LYS A 303 -0.49 23.70 5.59
CA LYS A 303 0.43 23.38 6.69
C LYS A 303 1.37 22.25 6.32
N ASP A 304 0.87 21.19 5.69
CA ASP A 304 1.66 19.98 5.42
C ASP A 304 2.37 20.02 4.06
N LEU A 305 1.73 20.54 3.00
CA LEU A 305 2.36 20.57 1.67
C LEU A 305 3.63 21.44 1.58
N PRO A 306 3.76 22.60 2.25
CA PRO A 306 5.02 23.35 2.24
C PRO A 306 6.18 22.56 2.87
N ILE A 307 5.90 21.83 3.96
CA ILE A 307 6.89 20.97 4.63
C ILE A 307 7.28 19.82 3.71
N LEU A 308 6.30 19.20 3.05
CA LEU A 308 6.54 18.12 2.09
C LEU A 308 7.35 18.62 0.89
N LYS A 309 7.04 19.82 0.37
CA LYS A 309 7.79 20.45 -0.73
C LYS A 309 9.27 20.56 -0.41
N GLU A 310 9.61 21.15 0.75
CA GLU A 310 10.99 21.32 1.19
C GLU A 310 11.71 19.95 1.32
N CYS A 311 11.01 18.95 1.86
CA CYS A 311 11.54 17.59 1.97
C CYS A 311 11.83 16.96 0.60
N ILE A 312 10.91 17.07 -0.36
CA ILE A 312 11.05 16.52 -1.71
C ILE A 312 12.14 17.26 -2.51
N GLU A 313 12.27 18.57 -2.35
CA GLU A 313 13.36 19.36 -2.95
C GLU A 313 14.73 18.87 -2.46
N LYS A 314 14.87 18.61 -1.14
CA LYS A 314 16.10 18.04 -0.58
C LYS A 314 16.37 16.63 -1.10
N MET A 315 15.36 15.76 -1.19
CA MET A 315 15.48 14.41 -1.76
C MET A 315 15.96 14.47 -3.22
N ARG A 316 15.34 15.34 -4.04
CA ARG A 316 15.71 15.54 -5.44
C ARG A 316 17.15 16.04 -5.57
N ALA A 317 17.54 17.04 -4.77
CA ALA A 317 18.90 17.58 -4.78
C ALA A 317 19.95 16.50 -4.44
N GLU A 318 19.68 15.67 -3.43
CA GLU A 318 20.58 14.59 -3.00
C GLU A 318 20.70 13.48 -4.06
N LEU A 319 19.60 13.08 -4.69
CA LEU A 319 19.61 12.09 -5.78
C LEU A 319 20.34 12.61 -7.03
N ASN A 320 20.26 13.92 -7.29
CA ASN A 320 20.90 14.55 -8.45
C ASN A 320 22.42 14.75 -8.27
N THR A 321 22.87 15.09 -7.06
CA THR A 321 24.27 15.48 -6.81
C THR A 321 25.23 14.33 -6.49
N LYS A 322 24.73 13.09 -6.28
CA LYS A 322 25.52 11.89 -5.88
C LYS A 322 26.44 12.09 -4.64
N ARG A 323 26.35 13.24 -3.96
CA ARG A 323 27.08 13.58 -2.74
C ARG A 323 26.07 14.14 -1.72
N PRO A 324 25.91 13.52 -0.55
CA PRO A 324 25.01 14.03 0.47
C PRO A 324 25.68 15.21 1.17
N ASP A 325 25.38 16.43 0.74
CA ASP A 325 25.91 17.64 1.40
C ASP A 325 25.15 17.99 2.69
N SER A 326 24.00 17.36 2.98
CA SER A 326 23.33 17.42 4.29
C SER A 326 22.38 16.24 4.53
N LEU A 327 22.25 15.83 5.80
CA LEU A 327 21.29 14.80 6.20
C LEU A 327 19.88 15.42 6.24
N ILE A 328 18.95 14.89 5.44
CA ILE A 328 17.55 15.36 5.44
C ILE A 328 16.96 15.10 6.82
N GLN A 329 16.53 16.16 7.49
CA GLN A 329 15.90 16.05 8.81
C GLN A 329 14.51 15.45 8.67
N PRO A 330 14.07 14.60 9.62
CA PRO A 330 12.71 14.10 9.62
C PRO A 330 11.69 15.24 9.72
N VAL A 331 10.59 15.11 8.98
CA VAL A 331 9.52 16.10 8.89
C VAL A 331 8.22 15.57 9.50
N SER A 332 7.40 16.49 10.02
CA SER A 332 6.09 16.17 10.59
C SER A 332 4.97 16.64 9.67
N LEU A 333 4.10 15.71 9.26
CA LEU A 333 2.92 15.97 8.42
C LEU A 333 1.66 15.63 9.21
N LEU A 334 1.38 16.48 10.20
CA LEU A 334 0.43 16.18 11.27
C LEU A 334 -1.02 16.11 10.77
N ASN A 335 -1.39 16.93 9.77
CA ASN A 335 -2.76 16.97 9.24
C ASN A 335 -3.05 15.70 8.40
N ILE A 336 -2.13 15.35 7.49
CA ILE A 336 -2.19 14.11 6.71
C ILE A 336 -2.22 12.92 7.68
N GLN A 337 -1.37 12.92 8.72
CA GLN A 337 -1.35 11.85 9.72
C GLN A 337 -2.68 11.72 10.47
N ALA A 338 -3.20 12.83 11.01
CA ALA A 338 -4.43 12.84 11.81
C ALA A 338 -5.62 12.33 11.00
N LEU A 339 -5.79 12.86 9.78
CA LEU A 339 -6.87 12.47 8.88
C LEU A 339 -6.75 11.01 8.47
N THR A 340 -5.57 10.60 8.01
CA THR A 340 -5.33 9.23 7.54
C THR A 340 -5.55 8.23 8.66
N GLN A 341 -5.02 8.49 9.87
CA GLN A 341 -5.22 7.62 11.02
C GLN A 341 -6.70 7.52 11.38
N ARG A 342 -7.44 8.65 11.43
CA ARG A 342 -8.87 8.63 11.75
C ARG A 342 -9.69 7.84 10.74
N LEU A 343 -9.43 8.02 9.44
CA LEU A 343 -10.13 7.29 8.38
C LEU A 343 -9.79 5.80 8.38
N ILE A 344 -8.52 5.44 8.62
CA ILE A 344 -8.11 4.04 8.81
C ILE A 344 -8.84 3.45 10.01
N ASP A 345 -8.88 4.15 11.14
CA ASP A 345 -9.55 3.73 12.35
C ASP A 345 -11.04 3.44 12.08
N THR A 346 -11.75 4.37 11.44
CA THR A 346 -13.17 4.23 11.07
C THR A 346 -13.40 3.05 10.11
N ASN A 347 -12.58 2.95 9.06
CA ASN A 347 -12.68 1.85 8.10
C ASN A 347 -12.33 0.50 8.74
N THR A 348 -11.39 0.47 9.68
CA THR A 348 -11.02 -0.76 10.38
C THR A 348 -12.16 -1.23 11.28
N TYR A 349 -12.80 -0.35 12.05
CA TYR A 349 -14.02 -0.70 12.79
C TYR A 349 -15.10 -1.25 11.86
N THR A 350 -15.35 -0.55 10.75
CA THR A 350 -16.35 -0.92 9.75
C THR A 350 -16.08 -2.31 9.18
N ASN A 351 -14.84 -2.58 8.76
CA ASN A 351 -14.44 -3.85 8.16
C ASN A 351 -14.49 -5.01 9.16
N VAL A 352 -13.99 -4.80 10.38
CA VAL A 352 -13.99 -5.83 11.43
C VAL A 352 -15.42 -6.12 11.88
N LEU A 353 -16.24 -5.11 12.17
CA LEU A 353 -17.64 -5.31 12.58
C LEU A 353 -18.46 -5.97 11.47
N SER A 354 -18.25 -5.59 10.21
CA SER A 354 -18.91 -6.22 9.06
C SER A 354 -18.51 -7.69 8.93
N LEU A 355 -17.22 -8.00 9.06
CA LEU A 355 -16.71 -9.37 9.01
C LEU A 355 -17.28 -10.22 10.13
N LEU A 356 -17.21 -9.73 11.38
CA LEU A 356 -17.73 -10.46 12.54
C LEU A 356 -19.25 -10.65 12.46
N THR A 357 -19.99 -9.65 11.97
CA THR A 357 -21.43 -9.75 11.70
C THR A 357 -21.74 -10.85 10.67
N PHE A 358 -21.02 -10.85 9.54
CA PHE A 358 -21.16 -11.88 8.53
C PHE A 358 -20.87 -13.27 9.10
N LEU A 359 -19.78 -13.43 9.83
CA LEU A 359 -19.40 -14.71 10.43
C LEU A 359 -20.46 -15.21 11.43
N TYR A 360 -20.98 -14.32 12.27
CA TYR A 360 -22.02 -14.66 13.22
C TYR A 360 -23.28 -15.16 12.51
N GLN A 361 -23.77 -14.42 11.50
CA GLN A 361 -24.95 -14.83 10.72
C GLN A 361 -24.71 -16.16 9.99
N SER A 362 -23.53 -16.32 9.39
CA SER A 362 -23.16 -17.52 8.64
C SER A 362 -23.08 -18.77 9.53
N ILE A 363 -22.75 -18.61 10.82
CA ILE A 363 -22.70 -19.70 11.80
C ILE A 363 -24.06 -19.96 12.43
N ASP A 364 -24.80 -18.91 12.81
CA ASP A 364 -26.07 -19.06 13.51
C ASP A 364 -27.15 -19.64 12.59
N LYS A 365 -27.23 -19.16 11.34
CA LYS A 365 -28.12 -19.73 10.32
C LYS A 365 -27.76 -21.18 9.99
N ALA A 366 -26.47 -21.56 10.04
CA ALA A 366 -26.04 -22.95 9.86
C ALA A 366 -26.55 -23.88 10.98
N ARG A 367 -26.80 -23.36 12.19
CA ARG A 367 -27.36 -24.14 13.30
C ARG A 367 -28.88 -24.28 13.19
N ASN A 368 -29.55 -23.21 12.79
CA ASN A 368 -31.01 -23.10 12.85
C ASN A 368 -31.71 -23.59 11.56
N SER A 369 -30.98 -23.75 10.46
CA SER A 369 -31.54 -24.28 9.22
C SER A 369 -31.59 -25.82 9.23
N LYS A 370 -32.80 -26.38 9.12
CA LYS A 370 -32.93 -27.71 8.49
C LYS A 370 -32.55 -27.52 7.04
N PRO A 371 -31.51 -28.20 6.50
CA PRO A 371 -31.02 -27.92 5.16
C PRO A 371 -32.10 -28.26 4.13
N ARG A 372 -32.84 -27.25 3.66
CA ARG A 372 -33.57 -27.37 2.40
C ARG A 372 -32.53 -27.33 1.28
N ILE A 373 -32.66 -28.31 0.41
CA ILE A 373 -31.75 -28.68 -0.66
C ILE A 373 -31.83 -27.55 -1.70
N ASP A 374 -30.92 -26.57 -1.63
CA ASP A 374 -30.05 -26.14 -2.76
C ASP A 374 -29.71 -24.64 -2.89
N GLU A 375 -30.40 -23.68 -2.25
CA GLU A 375 -30.14 -22.25 -2.59
C GLU A 375 -29.43 -21.41 -1.51
N TYR A 376 -29.34 -21.86 -0.25
CA TYR A 376 -28.75 -21.04 0.85
C TYR A 376 -27.53 -21.65 1.54
N LYS A 377 -27.12 -22.87 1.17
CA LYS A 377 -26.00 -23.57 1.82
C LYS A 377 -24.64 -22.89 1.59
N ASP A 378 -24.51 -22.14 0.50
CA ASP A 378 -23.22 -21.63 0.01
C ASP A 378 -22.66 -20.41 0.76
N THR A 379 -23.43 -19.84 1.69
CA THR A 379 -23.00 -18.73 2.56
C THR A 379 -22.68 -19.17 4.00
N PHE A 380 -23.00 -20.41 4.36
CA PHE A 380 -22.88 -20.90 5.73
C PHE A 380 -21.49 -21.48 6.02
N LEU A 381 -20.91 -21.09 7.16
CA LEU A 381 -19.58 -21.54 7.56
C LEU A 381 -19.66 -22.87 8.33
N TYR A 382 -19.59 -23.99 7.61
CA TYR A 382 -19.57 -25.33 8.20
C TYR A 382 -18.15 -25.78 8.59
N LEU A 383 -17.76 -25.60 9.85
CA LEU A 383 -16.45 -25.99 10.39
C LEU A 383 -16.19 -27.52 10.42
N SER A 384 -17.21 -28.33 10.13
CA SER A 384 -17.05 -29.78 9.93
C SER A 384 -16.51 -30.14 8.54
N SER A 385 -16.65 -29.25 7.56
CA SER A 385 -16.16 -29.46 6.20
C SER A 385 -14.71 -28.99 6.03
N LYS A 386 -13.99 -29.55 5.05
CA LYS A 386 -12.63 -29.08 4.71
C LYS A 386 -12.67 -27.65 4.17
N VAL A 387 -13.55 -27.35 3.21
CA VAL A 387 -13.77 -25.99 2.67
C VAL A 387 -14.02 -24.99 3.80
N GLY A 388 -14.94 -25.30 4.73
CA GLY A 388 -15.27 -24.41 5.84
C GLY A 388 -14.11 -24.18 6.82
N ARG A 389 -13.27 -25.19 7.09
CA ARG A 389 -12.06 -25.00 7.92
C ARG A 389 -11.02 -24.09 7.25
N HIS A 390 -10.80 -24.25 5.94
CA HIS A 390 -9.86 -23.39 5.21
C HIS A 390 -10.40 -21.97 5.07
N ALA A 391 -11.71 -21.81 4.84
CA ALA A 391 -12.37 -20.50 4.87
C ALA A 391 -12.26 -19.85 6.25
N ALA A 392 -12.39 -20.61 7.34
CA ALA A 392 -12.21 -20.11 8.70
C ALA A 392 -10.79 -19.57 8.92
N LEU A 393 -9.75 -20.28 8.46
CA LEU A 393 -8.38 -19.76 8.51
C LEU A 393 -8.26 -18.46 7.72
N ARG A 394 -8.86 -18.36 6.53
CA ARG A 394 -8.87 -17.11 5.75
C ARG A 394 -9.48 -15.94 6.53
N TYR A 395 -10.62 -16.18 7.20
CA TYR A 395 -11.29 -15.14 7.96
C TYR A 395 -10.49 -14.73 9.20
N LEU A 396 -9.77 -15.65 9.85
CA LEU A 396 -8.83 -15.31 10.92
C LEU A 396 -7.63 -14.50 10.39
N GLN A 397 -7.13 -14.82 9.19
CA GLN A 397 -6.10 -13.99 8.53
C GLN A 397 -6.62 -12.57 8.27
N LYS A 398 -7.83 -12.43 7.68
CA LYS A 398 -8.44 -11.11 7.41
C LYS A 398 -8.68 -10.32 8.69
N LEU A 399 -9.21 -10.99 9.72
CA LEU A 399 -9.40 -10.39 11.03
C LEU A 399 -8.07 -9.87 11.58
N GLY A 400 -7.05 -10.72 11.68
CA GLY A 400 -5.74 -10.28 12.15
C GLY A 400 -5.10 -9.20 11.28
N GLU A 401 -5.30 -9.23 9.96
CA GLU A 401 -4.82 -8.21 9.02
C GLU A 401 -5.41 -6.83 9.34
N TYR A 402 -6.73 -6.73 9.50
CA TYR A 402 -7.39 -5.49 9.93
C TYR A 402 -6.88 -5.01 11.30
N LEU A 403 -6.40 -5.92 12.15
CA LEU A 403 -5.84 -5.60 13.46
C LEU A 403 -4.32 -5.31 13.46
N THR A 404 -3.60 -5.55 12.34
CA THR A 404 -2.13 -5.37 12.29
C THR A 404 -1.67 -3.90 12.29
N GLY A 405 -2.59 -2.95 12.15
CA GLY A 405 -2.32 -1.51 12.35
C GLY A 405 -1.83 -1.25 13.77
N LYS A 406 -0.51 -1.26 13.99
CA LYS A 406 0.20 -1.41 15.28
C LYS A 406 -0.18 -0.47 16.43
N ASN A 407 -1.09 0.48 16.23
CA ASN A 407 -1.50 1.48 17.24
C ASN A 407 -3.02 1.64 17.39
N PHE A 408 -3.83 0.90 16.62
CA PHE A 408 -5.26 1.19 16.59
C PHE A 408 -5.98 0.79 17.88
N TYR A 409 -5.69 -0.39 18.45
CA TYR A 409 -6.50 -0.90 19.58
C TYR A 409 -5.82 -0.84 20.96
N SER A 410 -4.50 -1.07 21.02
CA SER A 410 -3.72 -1.02 22.27
C SER A 410 -3.71 0.37 22.89
N PHE A 411 -3.88 1.42 22.08
CA PHE A 411 -3.97 2.80 22.54
C PHE A 411 -5.23 3.07 23.38
N TYR A 412 -6.32 2.33 23.15
CA TYR A 412 -7.58 2.53 23.85
C TYR A 412 -7.79 1.50 24.96
N ASN A 413 -7.53 0.21 24.71
CA ASN A 413 -7.77 -0.86 25.67
C ASN A 413 -6.59 -1.85 25.77
N GLU A 414 -5.83 -1.76 26.87
CA GLU A 414 -4.70 -2.63 27.20
C GLU A 414 -5.11 -3.99 27.80
N THR A 415 -6.40 -4.19 28.11
CA THR A 415 -6.91 -5.42 28.74
C THR A 415 -7.21 -6.55 27.75
N VAL A 416 -7.03 -6.29 26.45
CA VAL A 416 -7.23 -7.26 25.37
C VAL A 416 -5.92 -7.47 24.64
N SER A 417 -5.55 -8.73 24.41
CA SER A 417 -4.32 -9.04 23.68
C SER A 417 -4.55 -9.06 22.18
N TRP A 418 -4.63 -7.85 21.60
CA TRP A 418 -4.68 -7.66 20.15
C TRP A 418 -3.45 -8.25 19.45
N GLU A 419 -2.31 -8.29 20.16
CA GLU A 419 -1.06 -8.90 19.69
C GLU A 419 -1.21 -10.41 19.43
N ASP A 420 -2.04 -11.12 20.20
CA ASP A 420 -2.26 -12.56 19.99
C ASP A 420 -3.08 -12.84 18.71
N LEU A 421 -4.04 -11.99 18.38
CA LEU A 421 -4.77 -12.07 17.09
C LEU A 421 -3.83 -11.82 15.89
N VAL A 422 -2.93 -10.84 16.02
CA VAL A 422 -1.89 -10.56 15.01
C VAL A 422 -0.91 -11.72 14.90
N SER A 423 -0.52 -12.31 16.04
CA SER A 423 0.40 -13.45 16.09
C SER A 423 -0.23 -14.70 15.48
N LEU A 424 -1.50 -14.98 15.76
CA LEU A 424 -2.26 -16.04 15.10
C LEU A 424 -2.31 -15.83 13.58
N ARG A 425 -2.59 -14.61 13.12
CA ARG A 425 -2.52 -14.27 11.69
C ARG A 425 -1.13 -14.55 11.13
N ASN A 426 -0.05 -14.18 11.82
CA ASN A 426 1.30 -14.43 11.36
C ASN A 426 1.62 -15.92 11.27
N ILE A 427 1.16 -16.73 12.22
CA ILE A 427 1.28 -18.21 12.15
C ILE A 427 0.55 -18.75 10.91
N ILE A 428 -0.68 -18.28 10.65
CA ILE A 428 -1.48 -18.76 9.52
C ILE A 428 -0.92 -18.25 8.17
N VAL A 429 -0.38 -17.02 8.12
CA VAL A 429 0.17 -16.39 6.89
C VAL A 429 1.62 -16.78 6.63
N HIS A 430 2.40 -17.20 7.63
CA HIS A 430 3.84 -17.51 7.48
C HIS A 430 4.14 -18.99 7.71
N GLN A 431 3.39 -19.87 7.04
CA GLN A 431 3.56 -21.33 7.16
C GLN A 431 4.90 -21.84 6.59
N ASP A 432 5.62 -21.01 5.83
CA ASP A 432 6.96 -21.33 5.35
C ASP A 432 8.07 -21.05 6.39
N GLN A 433 7.72 -20.48 7.55
CA GLN A 433 8.64 -20.15 8.63
C GLN A 433 8.46 -21.12 9.81
N ASP A 434 9.57 -21.50 10.43
CA ASP A 434 9.63 -22.31 11.65
C ASP A 434 8.68 -23.53 11.61
N SER A 435 7.95 -23.76 12.70
CA SER A 435 6.98 -24.84 12.86
C SER A 435 5.54 -24.42 12.49
N ASN A 436 5.36 -23.28 11.81
CA ASN A 436 4.03 -22.69 11.61
C ASN A 436 3.08 -23.59 10.80
N LYS A 437 3.57 -24.26 9.74
CA LYS A 437 2.76 -25.23 8.97
C LYS A 437 2.22 -26.34 9.86
N TYR A 438 3.07 -26.89 10.73
CA TYR A 438 2.67 -27.95 11.66
C TYR A 438 1.58 -27.47 12.64
N VAL A 439 1.72 -26.27 13.21
CA VAL A 439 0.70 -25.68 14.08
C VAL A 439 -0.63 -25.49 13.34
N VAL A 440 -0.59 -25.02 12.09
CA VAL A 440 -1.80 -24.85 11.27
C VAL A 440 -2.44 -26.19 10.95
N ASP A 441 -1.66 -27.23 10.65
CA ASP A 441 -2.16 -28.57 10.39
C ASP A 441 -2.87 -29.16 11.62
N LEU A 442 -2.32 -28.96 12.83
CA LEU A 442 -2.99 -29.33 14.07
C LEU A 442 -4.32 -28.59 14.25
N LEU A 443 -4.36 -27.28 13.95
CA LEU A 443 -5.58 -26.48 14.04
C LEU A 443 -6.64 -26.93 13.02
N LEU A 444 -6.23 -27.31 11.80
CA LEU A 444 -7.14 -27.88 10.80
C LEU A 444 -7.66 -29.26 11.23
N GLN A 445 -6.85 -30.06 11.93
CA GLN A 445 -7.22 -31.38 12.43
C GLN A 445 -8.15 -31.33 13.65
N ASP A 446 -8.11 -30.24 14.44
CA ASP A 446 -8.99 -30.02 15.60
C ASP A 446 -10.14 -29.04 15.30
N PRO A 447 -11.28 -29.52 14.74
CA PRO A 447 -12.43 -28.66 14.47
C PRO A 447 -13.08 -28.08 15.73
N ASN A 448 -12.79 -28.60 16.93
CA ASN A 448 -13.38 -28.09 18.16
C ASN A 448 -12.72 -26.77 18.60
N GLN A 449 -11.40 -26.63 18.42
CA GLN A 449 -10.71 -25.35 18.63
C GLN A 449 -11.25 -24.27 17.71
N LEU A 450 -11.38 -24.54 16.40
CA LEU A 450 -11.98 -23.60 15.45
C LEU A 450 -13.42 -23.26 15.84
N LYS A 451 -14.22 -24.26 16.28
CA LYS A 451 -15.57 -23.99 16.79
C LYS A 451 -15.56 -23.08 18.01
N GLN A 452 -14.65 -23.26 18.95
CA GLN A 452 -14.57 -22.44 20.15
C GLN A 452 -14.26 -20.97 19.79
N ILE A 453 -13.26 -20.75 18.93
CA ILE A 453 -12.90 -19.41 18.45
C ILE A 453 -14.12 -18.74 17.81
N PHE A 454 -14.73 -19.38 16.81
CA PHE A 454 -15.78 -18.77 16.00
C PHE A 454 -17.15 -18.67 16.71
N LYS A 455 -17.44 -19.55 17.68
CA LYS A 455 -18.74 -19.59 18.37
C LYS A 455 -18.77 -18.79 19.66
N ALA A 456 -17.64 -18.68 20.37
CA ALA A 456 -17.56 -18.01 21.66
C ALA A 456 -16.69 -16.75 21.58
N GLU A 457 -15.42 -16.89 21.18
CA GLU A 457 -14.43 -15.80 21.30
C GLU A 457 -14.67 -14.67 20.30
N LEU A 458 -15.08 -14.96 19.06
CA LEU A 458 -15.41 -13.90 18.10
C LEU A 458 -16.62 -13.07 18.53
N LYS A 459 -17.54 -13.66 19.31
CA LYS A 459 -18.68 -12.92 19.88
C LYS A 459 -18.22 -12.02 21.03
N GLU A 460 -17.34 -12.52 21.89
CA GLU A 460 -16.68 -11.72 22.92
C GLU A 460 -15.89 -10.55 22.31
N LEU A 461 -15.18 -10.80 21.21
CA LEU A 461 -14.41 -9.81 20.48
C LEU A 461 -15.26 -8.62 20.02
N ILE A 462 -16.51 -8.85 19.59
CA ILE A 462 -17.43 -7.75 19.23
C ILE A 462 -17.68 -6.83 20.43
N ILE A 463 -17.90 -7.39 21.62
CA ILE A 463 -18.12 -6.59 22.84
C ILE A 463 -16.86 -5.78 23.18
N LEU A 464 -15.69 -6.42 23.10
CA LEU A 464 -14.40 -5.77 23.33
C LEU A 464 -14.13 -4.62 22.34
N LEU A 465 -14.55 -4.79 21.07
CA LEU A 465 -14.47 -3.74 20.05
C LEU A 465 -15.40 -2.56 20.36
N LEU A 466 -16.60 -2.82 20.88
CA LEU A 466 -17.53 -1.75 21.27
C LEU A 466 -17.06 -0.99 22.50
N ASP A 467 -16.48 -1.68 23.49
CA ASP A 467 -15.80 -1.02 24.62
C ASP A 467 -14.63 -0.16 24.12
N ASN A 468 -13.86 -0.65 23.13
CA ASN A 468 -12.78 0.12 22.51
C ASN A 468 -13.31 1.35 21.74
N LEU A 469 -14.44 1.22 21.03
CA LEU A 469 -15.08 2.32 20.31
C LEU A 469 -15.52 3.44 21.27
N LEU A 470 -16.12 3.09 22.41
CA LEU A 470 -16.48 4.08 23.44
C LEU A 470 -15.23 4.80 23.99
N LEU A 471 -14.13 4.06 24.21
CA LEU A 471 -12.86 4.65 24.67
C LEU A 471 -12.23 5.56 23.61
N ARG A 472 -12.38 5.22 22.31
CA ARG A 472 -11.97 6.09 21.19
C ARG A 472 -12.73 7.41 21.22
N GLU A 473 -14.05 7.35 21.34
CA GLU A 473 -14.92 8.53 21.41
C GLU A 473 -14.53 9.44 22.58
N GLN A 474 -14.17 8.87 23.74
CA GLN A 474 -13.71 9.63 24.91
C GLN A 474 -12.34 10.29 24.73
N LYS A 475 -11.39 9.62 24.05
CA LYS A 475 -10.01 10.12 23.91
C LYS A 475 -9.80 11.06 22.73
N THR A 476 -10.63 10.98 21.70
CA THR A 476 -10.43 11.71 20.44
C THR A 476 -11.54 12.73 20.23
N SER A 477 -12.67 12.30 19.65
CA SER A 477 -13.83 13.14 19.41
C SER A 477 -15.02 12.30 18.98
N VAL A 478 -16.19 12.94 18.98
CA VAL A 478 -17.47 12.40 18.51
C VAL A 478 -18.02 13.32 17.42
N LEU A 479 -18.68 12.76 16.40
CA LEU A 479 -19.37 13.56 15.38
C LEU A 479 -20.80 13.86 15.86
N GLU A 480 -21.06 15.11 16.23
CA GLU A 480 -22.38 15.62 16.66
C GLU A 480 -23.03 16.51 15.59
N GLY A 481 -22.97 16.07 14.33
CA GLY A 481 -23.62 16.77 13.21
C GLY A 481 -22.83 17.94 12.60
N ASN A 482 -21.66 18.28 13.13
CA ASN A 482 -20.76 19.30 12.58
C ASN A 482 -19.40 18.69 12.15
N PRO A 483 -19.20 18.40 10.86
CA PRO A 483 -17.94 17.83 10.35
C PRO A 483 -16.70 18.72 10.56
N GLN A 484 -16.85 20.05 10.50
CA GLN A 484 -15.74 20.99 10.66
C GLN A 484 -15.19 20.99 12.09
N GLU A 485 -16.10 21.05 13.07
CA GLU A 485 -15.73 20.97 14.49
C GLU A 485 -15.14 19.60 14.81
N HIS A 486 -15.72 18.54 14.23
CA HIS A 486 -15.19 17.19 14.39
C HIS A 486 -13.75 17.07 13.88
N TRP A 487 -13.46 17.60 12.68
CA TRP A 487 -12.10 17.67 12.14
C TRP A 487 -11.14 18.41 13.08
N SER A 488 -11.55 19.59 13.56
CA SER A 488 -10.72 20.40 14.48
C SER A 488 -10.37 19.62 15.75
N ASN A 489 -11.33 18.87 16.30
CA ASN A 489 -11.12 18.04 17.49
C ASN A 489 -10.20 16.84 17.21
N ILE A 490 -10.30 16.20 16.03
CA ILE A 490 -9.39 15.13 15.60
C ILE A 490 -7.95 15.64 15.56
N TYR A 491 -7.74 16.81 14.93
CA TYR A 491 -6.42 17.43 14.83
C TYR A 491 -5.83 17.76 16.21
N ASN A 492 -6.59 18.45 17.06
CA ASN A 492 -6.15 18.85 18.40
C ASN A 492 -5.74 17.65 19.27
N ALA A 493 -6.48 16.53 19.18
CA ALA A 493 -6.15 15.30 19.90
C ALA A 493 -4.82 14.70 19.42
N GLN A 494 -4.56 14.72 18.11
CA GLN A 494 -3.32 14.22 17.52
C GLN A 494 -2.12 15.13 17.84
N GLU A 495 -2.31 16.45 17.85
CA GLU A 495 -1.28 17.41 18.24
C GLU A 495 -0.85 17.21 19.70
N LYS A 496 -1.81 17.10 20.61
CA LYS A 496 -1.55 16.81 22.03
C LYS A 496 -0.74 15.51 22.19
N LYS A 497 -1.12 14.45 21.48
CA LYS A 497 -0.41 13.16 21.50
C LYS A 497 1.04 13.30 20.99
N ALA A 498 1.26 14.05 19.91
CA ALA A 498 2.59 14.27 19.36
C ALA A 498 3.49 15.04 20.35
N LEU A 499 2.93 16.06 21.04
CA LEU A 499 3.64 16.82 22.07
C LEU A 499 4.02 15.96 23.28
N GLU A 500 3.10 15.11 23.76
CA GLU A 500 3.36 14.17 24.87
C GLU A 500 4.46 13.16 24.53
N GLN A 501 4.43 12.61 23.30
CA GLN A 501 5.48 11.70 22.81
C GLN A 501 6.85 12.38 22.74
N PHE A 502 6.89 13.61 22.24
CA PHE A 502 8.13 14.40 22.18
C PHE A 502 8.68 14.68 23.59
N ALA A 503 7.84 15.12 24.54
CA ALA A 503 8.24 15.36 25.93
C ALA A 503 8.77 14.09 26.62
N SER A 504 8.12 12.94 26.41
CA SER A 504 8.54 11.65 26.98
C SER A 504 9.90 11.16 26.45
N SER A 505 10.27 11.57 25.23
CA SER A 505 11.56 11.22 24.61
C SER A 505 12.72 12.09 25.13
N GLN A 506 12.44 13.31 25.60
CA GLN A 506 13.44 14.21 26.19
C GLN A 506 13.66 13.95 27.69
N ALA A 507 12.65 13.48 28.41
CA ALA A 507 12.71 13.22 29.85
C ALA A 507 13.41 11.88 30.18
N LYS A 508 14.72 11.77 29.93
CA LYS A 508 15.60 10.75 30.57
C LYS A 508 17.09 11.06 30.35
N ARG A 509 17.68 11.83 31.28
CA ARG A 509 18.99 11.58 31.93
C ARG A 509 19.40 12.75 32.82
N ASN A 510 19.08 12.65 34.11
CA ASN A 510 19.85 13.34 35.14
C ASN A 510 20.93 12.36 35.60
N VAL A 511 22.17 12.52 35.13
CA VAL A 511 23.34 11.92 35.77
C VAL A 511 24.44 12.96 35.83
N THR A 512 24.50 13.67 36.96
CA THR A 512 25.60 14.53 37.39
C THR A 512 26.75 13.67 37.89
N THR A 513 27.56 13.15 36.97
CA THR A 513 28.89 12.61 37.30
C THR A 513 29.91 13.20 36.35
N LEU A 514 30.87 13.95 36.90
CA LEU A 514 32.06 14.43 36.18
C LEU A 514 32.66 13.28 35.34
N LEU A 515 32.79 13.49 34.03
CA LEU A 515 33.27 12.46 33.10
C LEU A 515 34.80 12.39 33.05
N THR A 516 35.49 13.44 33.52
CA THR A 516 36.96 13.54 33.57
C THR A 516 37.48 14.18 34.87
N SER A 517 38.77 14.01 35.20
CA SER A 517 39.39 14.66 36.36
C SER A 517 39.60 16.17 36.09
N LYS A 518 39.70 16.98 37.16
CA LYS A 518 39.99 18.42 37.04
C LYS A 518 41.31 18.71 36.34
N GLU A 519 42.34 17.89 36.59
CA GLU A 519 43.65 18.03 35.94
C GLU A 519 43.57 17.78 34.42
N ASP A 520 42.75 16.82 33.99
CA ASP A 520 42.56 16.54 32.57
C ASP A 520 41.68 17.62 31.90
N GLU A 521 40.71 18.19 32.62
CA GLU A 521 39.94 19.36 32.16
C GLU A 521 40.85 20.57 31.94
N GLU A 522 41.67 20.93 32.94
CA GLU A 522 42.61 22.05 32.86
C GLU A 522 43.64 21.84 31.73
N PHE A 523 44.14 20.62 31.57
CA PHE A 523 45.06 20.27 30.49
C PHE A 523 44.40 20.39 29.11
N PHE A 524 43.16 19.91 28.96
CA PHE A 524 42.45 19.92 27.68
C PHE A 524 42.06 21.35 27.27
N ILE A 525 41.45 22.12 28.17
CA ILE A 525 41.04 23.51 27.92
C ILE A 525 42.26 24.42 27.78
N GLY A 526 43.31 24.21 28.59
CA GLY A 526 44.58 24.92 28.44
C GLY A 526 45.22 24.72 27.06
N PHE A 527 45.05 23.53 26.47
CA PHE A 527 45.54 23.25 25.11
C PHE A 527 44.70 23.94 24.03
N LEU A 528 43.37 23.99 24.19
CA LEU A 528 42.48 24.73 23.28
C LEU A 528 42.78 26.23 23.28
N LYS A 529 43.01 26.81 24.46
CA LYS A 529 43.44 28.22 24.62
C LYS A 529 44.76 28.50 23.91
N LYS A 530 45.74 27.61 24.06
CA LYS A 530 47.05 27.73 23.38
C LYS A 530 46.93 27.67 21.85
N LYS A 531 45.89 27.03 21.33
CA LYS A 531 45.59 26.92 19.89
C LYS A 531 44.60 27.99 19.40
N ASN A 532 44.29 29.01 20.21
CA ASN A 532 43.36 30.08 19.90
C ASN A 532 41.99 29.55 19.43
N ALA A 533 41.45 28.54 20.12
CA ALA A 533 40.09 28.08 19.86
C ALA A 533 39.07 29.20 20.17
N PRO A 534 37.93 29.27 19.45
CA PRO A 534 36.85 30.19 19.80
C PRO A 534 36.31 29.93 21.21
N GLN A 535 35.91 30.98 21.93
CA GLN A 535 35.38 30.89 23.30
C GLN A 535 34.21 29.90 23.40
N GLU A 536 33.34 29.89 22.39
CA GLU A 536 32.19 28.97 22.27
C GLU A 536 32.60 27.49 22.30
N ILE A 537 33.76 27.16 21.69
CA ILE A 537 34.31 25.81 21.65
C ILE A 537 34.91 25.43 23.01
N GLU A 538 35.58 26.37 23.68
CA GLU A 538 36.09 26.16 25.03
C GLU A 538 34.97 25.90 26.03
N ASP A 539 33.91 26.72 25.98
CA ASP A 539 32.74 26.62 26.87
C ASP A 539 31.98 25.31 26.64
N LEU A 540 31.79 24.92 25.38
CA LEU A 540 31.18 23.64 25.01
C LEU A 540 31.97 22.46 25.58
N TRP A 541 33.30 22.46 25.40
CA TRP A 541 34.13 21.36 25.92
C TRP A 541 34.22 21.35 27.44
N CYS A 542 34.16 22.51 28.12
CA CYS A 542 34.02 22.54 29.58
C CYS A 542 32.75 21.81 30.03
N LYS A 543 31.61 22.09 29.40
CA LYS A 543 30.33 21.43 29.71
C LYS A 543 30.35 19.93 29.40
N ILE A 544 30.94 19.53 28.27
CA ILE A 544 31.09 18.12 27.89
C ILE A 544 31.98 17.36 28.88
N LEU A 545 33.14 17.91 29.25
CA LEU A 545 34.07 17.28 30.19
C LEU A 545 33.47 17.13 31.60
N ARG A 546 32.61 18.09 31.99
CA ARG A 546 31.86 18.05 33.25
C ARG A 546 30.63 17.14 33.23
N GLY A 547 30.23 16.65 32.06
CA GLY A 547 29.03 15.83 31.87
C GLY A 547 27.73 16.63 31.95
N GLU A 548 27.80 17.96 31.83
CA GLU A 548 26.65 18.87 31.82
C GLU A 548 25.94 18.86 30.46
N GLU A 549 26.66 18.53 29.38
CA GLU A 549 26.14 18.52 28.02
C GLU A 549 26.65 17.28 27.26
N LYS A 550 25.80 16.69 26.41
CA LYS A 550 26.25 15.63 25.49
C LYS A 550 27.03 16.28 24.35
N SER A 551 28.11 15.62 23.92
CA SER A 551 28.80 16.06 22.71
C SER A 551 27.86 16.10 21.52
N PRO A 552 27.75 17.24 20.82
CA PRO A 552 26.99 17.34 19.59
C PRO A 552 27.75 16.74 18.39
N LEU A 553 29.04 16.43 18.55
CA LEU A 553 29.92 16.03 17.45
C LEU A 553 29.68 14.58 17.01
N THR A 554 29.54 14.40 15.70
CA THR A 554 29.59 13.11 15.02
C THR A 554 31.03 12.60 14.90
N THR A 555 31.23 11.31 14.60
CA THR A 555 32.58 10.71 14.44
C THR A 555 33.44 11.42 13.38
N LYS A 556 32.80 11.99 12.35
CA LYS A 556 33.47 12.76 11.30
C LYS A 556 33.94 14.12 11.82
N GLU A 557 33.08 14.81 12.56
CA GLU A 557 33.38 16.11 13.19
C GLU A 557 34.41 15.97 14.31
N GLU A 558 34.40 14.87 15.07
CA GLU A 558 35.49 14.55 16.01
C GLU A 558 36.85 14.44 15.31
N GLY A 559 36.89 13.81 14.14
CA GLY A 559 38.11 13.69 13.35
C GLY A 559 38.62 15.06 12.88
N GLN A 560 37.71 15.92 12.45
CA GLN A 560 38.01 17.29 12.03
C GLN A 560 38.46 18.15 13.22
N PHE A 561 37.77 18.05 14.35
CA PHE A 561 38.13 18.73 15.60
C PHE A 561 39.56 18.39 16.05
N ARG A 562 39.93 17.10 16.01
CA ARG A 562 41.30 16.66 16.32
C ARG A 562 42.31 17.21 15.32
N GLN A 563 41.97 17.28 14.04
CA GLN A 563 42.88 17.86 13.04
C GLN A 563 43.10 19.35 13.25
N THR A 564 42.06 20.07 13.68
CA THR A 564 42.11 21.53 13.86
C THR A 564 42.81 21.94 15.16
N TYR A 565 42.53 21.27 16.28
CA TYR A 565 42.91 21.76 17.61
C TYR A 565 43.93 20.89 18.36
N PHE A 566 44.20 19.64 17.93
CA PHE A 566 45.23 18.80 18.58
C PHE A 566 46.58 18.95 17.85
N PRO A 567 47.71 18.68 18.51
CA PRO A 567 49.00 18.67 17.82
C PRO A 567 49.03 17.48 16.87
N THR A 568 49.73 17.58 15.73
CA THR A 568 49.86 16.40 14.86
C THR A 568 50.68 15.32 15.57
N LYS A 569 50.45 14.03 15.23
CA LYS A 569 51.23 12.92 15.81
C LYS A 569 52.75 13.05 15.62
N LYS A 570 53.18 13.83 14.61
CA LYS A 570 54.59 14.11 14.33
C LYS A 570 55.14 15.27 15.18
N GLU A 571 54.30 16.20 15.60
CA GLU A 571 54.69 17.36 16.42
C GLU A 571 54.83 16.99 17.90
N ASP A 572 53.82 16.33 18.46
CA ASP A 572 53.83 15.92 19.88
C ASP A 572 52.93 14.70 20.10
N LEU A 573 53.55 13.52 20.05
CA LEU A 573 52.86 12.24 20.21
C LEU A 573 52.25 12.09 21.61
N GLN A 574 52.90 12.60 22.65
CA GLN A 574 52.45 12.44 24.03
C GLN A 574 51.20 13.28 24.29
N SER A 575 51.23 14.56 23.92
CA SER A 575 50.06 15.45 24.04
C SER A 575 48.92 15.00 23.15
N PHE A 576 49.19 14.58 21.90
CA PHE A 576 48.14 14.03 21.02
C PHE A 576 47.45 12.81 21.63
N THR A 577 48.23 11.89 22.21
CA THR A 577 47.70 10.67 22.82
C THR A 577 46.89 10.99 24.08
N ARG A 578 47.38 11.92 24.93
CA ARG A 578 46.69 12.34 26.15
C ARG A 578 45.38 13.07 25.83
N LEU A 579 45.38 14.07 24.95
CA LEU A 579 44.16 14.78 24.52
C LEU A 579 43.15 13.84 23.86
N SER A 580 43.62 12.93 22.99
CA SER A 580 42.76 11.92 22.37
C SER A 580 42.13 10.98 23.39
N GLN A 581 42.84 10.67 24.49
CA GLN A 581 42.33 9.82 25.55
C GLN A 581 41.34 10.56 26.45
N ILE A 582 41.59 11.82 26.80
CA ILE A 582 40.67 12.68 27.56
C ILE A 582 39.36 12.84 26.78
N MET A 583 39.46 13.21 25.49
CA MET A 583 38.31 13.31 24.59
C MET A 583 37.56 11.98 24.51
N ARG A 584 38.26 10.86 24.32
CA ARG A 584 37.62 9.53 24.29
C ARG A 584 36.91 9.19 25.60
N ASN A 585 37.50 9.52 26.75
CA ASN A 585 36.90 9.24 28.05
C ASN A 585 35.64 10.09 28.30
N ALA A 586 35.65 11.35 27.88
CA ALA A 586 34.49 12.25 27.98
C ALA A 586 33.35 11.85 27.02
N LEU A 587 33.69 11.30 25.85
CA LEU A 587 32.72 10.89 24.84
C LEU A 587 32.22 9.45 25.00
N SER A 588 32.96 8.61 25.72
CA SER A 588 32.58 7.21 25.94
C SER A 588 31.73 7.09 27.21
N PRO A 589 30.65 6.28 27.20
CA PRO A 589 29.93 5.98 28.43
C PRO A 589 30.87 5.34 29.46
N PRO A 590 30.69 5.61 30.78
CA PRO A 590 31.57 5.05 31.81
C PRO A 590 31.60 3.53 31.67
N LYS A 591 32.82 2.96 31.62
CA LYS A 591 32.99 1.51 31.53
C LYS A 591 32.55 0.88 32.86
N LEU A 592 31.26 0.54 32.96
CA LEU A 592 30.73 -0.31 34.03
C LEU A 592 31.60 -1.56 34.17
N LYS A 593 31.98 -1.92 35.40
CA LYS A 593 32.70 -3.17 35.69
C LYS A 593 31.86 -4.37 35.21
N LYS A 594 32.50 -5.47 34.81
CA LYS A 594 31.82 -6.67 34.27
C LYS A 594 30.67 -7.14 35.18
N SER A 595 30.88 -7.16 36.49
CA SER A 595 29.87 -7.52 37.49
C SER A 595 28.67 -6.55 37.52
N GLN A 596 28.91 -5.24 37.38
CA GLN A 596 27.84 -4.23 37.35
C GLN A 596 27.05 -4.26 36.04
N ARG A 597 27.69 -4.60 34.91
CA ARG A 597 26.99 -4.84 33.64
C ARG A 597 26.10 -6.07 33.73
N GLU A 598 26.60 -7.16 34.31
CA GLU A 598 25.83 -8.39 34.50
C GLU A 598 24.65 -8.17 35.46
N GLU A 599 24.83 -7.41 36.55
CA GLU A 599 23.74 -7.07 37.47
C GLU A 599 22.71 -6.13 36.84
N MET A 600 23.14 -5.11 36.08
CA MET A 600 22.23 -4.21 35.37
C MET A 600 21.46 -4.94 34.27
N LEU A 601 22.10 -5.86 33.55
CA LEU A 601 21.43 -6.72 32.57
C LEU A 601 20.42 -7.66 33.24
N ARG A 602 20.75 -8.24 34.41
CA ARG A 602 19.79 -9.03 35.20
C ARG A 602 18.60 -8.18 35.66
N LYS A 603 18.83 -7.00 36.22
CA LYS A 603 17.74 -6.08 36.61
C LYS A 603 16.88 -5.68 35.43
N ILE A 604 17.47 -5.36 34.27
CA ILE A 604 16.72 -5.06 33.04
C ILE A 604 15.90 -6.27 32.59
N GLN A 605 16.46 -7.47 32.65
CA GLN A 605 15.76 -8.71 32.29
C GLN A 605 14.64 -9.05 33.27
N GLU A 606 14.87 -8.86 34.58
CA GLU A 606 13.87 -9.05 35.63
C GLU A 606 12.74 -8.01 35.52
N GLU A 607 13.07 -6.74 35.33
CA GLU A 607 12.07 -5.69 35.08
C GLU A 607 11.29 -5.96 33.78
N ALA A 608 11.94 -6.43 32.71
CA ALA A 608 11.27 -6.80 31.47
C ALA A 608 10.31 -7.99 31.68
N LYS A 609 10.76 -9.05 32.35
CA LYS A 609 9.93 -10.22 32.70
C LYS A 609 8.76 -9.82 33.60
N GLN A 610 9.01 -8.97 34.59
CA GLN A 610 7.96 -8.49 35.50
C GLN A 610 6.91 -7.68 34.74
N ARG A 611 7.32 -6.77 33.84
CA ARG A 611 6.40 -6.04 32.95
C ARG A 611 5.62 -6.97 32.03
N GLU A 612 6.23 -8.03 31.50
CA GLU A 612 5.53 -9.02 30.69
C GLU A 612 4.50 -9.81 31.50
N ILE A 613 4.83 -10.22 32.72
CA ILE A 613 3.91 -10.92 33.63
C ILE A 613 2.74 -10.00 34.00
N GLU A 614 3.02 -8.75 34.35
CA GLU A 614 1.98 -7.75 34.64
C GLU A 614 1.08 -7.50 33.44
N LYS A 615 1.64 -7.41 32.22
CA LYS A 615 0.87 -7.29 30.97
C LYS A 615 -0.01 -8.52 30.78
N LYS A 616 0.53 -9.74 30.92
CA LYS A 616 -0.22 -11.00 30.79
C LYS A 616 -1.36 -11.11 31.80
N ASN A 617 -1.15 -10.69 33.04
CA ASN A 617 -2.17 -10.73 34.09
C ASN A 617 -3.32 -9.74 33.88
N LYS A 618 -3.10 -8.65 33.13
CA LYS A 618 -4.14 -7.68 32.78
C LYS A 618 -5.05 -8.14 31.64
N VAL A 619 -4.56 -9.05 30.80
CA VAL A 619 -5.29 -9.51 29.60
C VAL A 619 -6.40 -10.48 29.96
N LYS A 620 -7.62 -10.19 29.50
CA LYS A 620 -8.82 -11.04 29.63
C LYS A 620 -9.36 -11.42 28.25
N GLY A 621 -10.00 -12.59 28.17
CA GLY A 621 -10.65 -13.10 26.96
C GLY A 621 -9.72 -13.74 25.94
N LEU A 622 -10.30 -14.24 24.84
CA LEU A 622 -9.58 -14.86 23.72
C LEU A 622 -8.68 -16.05 24.12
N ASP A 623 -9.07 -16.81 25.14
CA ASP A 623 -8.24 -17.83 25.80
C ASP A 623 -7.70 -18.90 24.84
N THR A 624 -8.51 -19.36 23.90
CA THR A 624 -8.16 -20.37 22.89
C THR A 624 -7.14 -19.80 21.91
N ILE A 625 -7.34 -18.59 21.41
CA ILE A 625 -6.36 -17.91 20.53
C ILE A 625 -5.02 -17.76 21.27
N ARG A 626 -5.04 -17.32 22.53
CA ARG A 626 -3.83 -17.20 23.36
C ARG A 626 -3.14 -18.53 23.54
N SER A 627 -3.89 -19.59 23.87
CA SER A 627 -3.35 -20.94 24.02
C SER A 627 -2.69 -21.45 22.75
N ILE A 628 -3.24 -21.15 21.56
CA ILE A 628 -2.65 -21.53 20.28
C ILE A 628 -1.33 -20.79 20.06
N VAL A 629 -1.29 -19.47 20.28
CA VAL A 629 -0.07 -18.66 20.13
C VAL A 629 1.01 -19.11 21.10
N GLU A 630 0.68 -19.34 22.37
CA GLU A 630 1.62 -19.85 23.37
C GLU A 630 2.14 -21.25 23.02
N SER A 631 1.28 -22.11 22.47
CA SER A 631 1.70 -23.43 21.99
C SER A 631 2.63 -23.32 20.79
N ALA A 632 2.35 -22.42 19.84
CA ALA A 632 3.22 -22.19 18.69
C ALA A 632 4.61 -21.70 19.10
N ILE A 633 4.70 -20.81 20.08
CA ILE A 633 5.98 -20.34 20.64
C ILE A 633 6.75 -21.49 21.31
N LYS A 634 6.05 -22.40 21.99
CA LYS A 634 6.68 -23.58 22.64
C LYS A 634 7.12 -24.65 21.64
N ILE A 635 6.43 -24.79 20.50
CA ILE A 635 6.70 -25.79 19.45
C ILE A 635 7.84 -25.36 18.50
N GLN A 636 8.64 -24.35 18.86
CA GLN A 636 9.84 -23.93 18.10
C GLN A 636 11.00 -24.95 18.24
N ASP A 637 10.74 -26.21 17.91
CA ASP A 637 11.71 -27.30 17.82
C ASP A 637 12.10 -27.55 16.35
N GLU A 638 13.39 -27.80 16.08
CA GLU A 638 13.94 -27.94 14.72
C GLU A 638 13.26 -29.06 13.91
N GLY A 639 12.71 -30.07 14.60
CA GLY A 639 12.11 -31.26 13.99
C GLY A 639 10.82 -31.02 13.18
N HIS A 640 10.15 -29.87 13.34
CA HIS A 640 8.92 -29.53 12.62
C HIS A 640 9.11 -28.46 11.53
N THR A 641 10.36 -28.07 11.27
CA THR A 641 10.68 -27.11 10.22
C THR A 641 10.58 -27.74 8.83
N LEU A 642 10.04 -27.00 7.85
CA LEU A 642 9.81 -27.54 6.50
C LEU A 642 11.13 -27.71 5.72
N SER A 643 11.43 -28.96 5.36
CA SER A 643 12.48 -29.27 4.39
C SER A 643 12.13 -28.78 2.98
N PRO A 644 13.09 -28.68 2.04
CA PRO A 644 12.78 -28.33 0.64
C PRO A 644 11.71 -29.22 0.00
N LEU A 645 11.71 -30.52 0.32
CA LEU A 645 10.71 -31.46 -0.19
C LEU A 645 9.33 -31.21 0.44
N ASP A 646 9.29 -30.92 1.73
CA ASP A 646 8.03 -30.61 2.43
C ASP A 646 7.41 -29.32 1.93
N ARG A 647 8.22 -28.31 1.56
CA ARG A 647 7.73 -27.07 0.93
C ARG A 647 7.08 -27.34 -0.42
N ILE A 648 7.63 -28.25 -1.22
CA ILE A 648 7.04 -28.66 -2.50
C ILE A 648 5.74 -29.44 -2.25
N ASN A 649 5.72 -30.33 -1.25
CA ASN A 649 4.51 -31.05 -0.86
C ASN A 649 3.40 -30.10 -0.38
N ALA A 650 3.73 -29.09 0.41
CA ALA A 650 2.77 -28.09 0.87
C ALA A 650 2.21 -27.23 -0.29
N ALA A 651 3.06 -26.88 -1.27
CA ALA A 651 2.60 -26.19 -2.49
C ALA A 651 1.65 -27.08 -3.33
N ILE A 652 1.95 -28.37 -3.46
CA ILE A 652 1.09 -29.35 -4.14
C ILE A 652 -0.23 -29.52 -3.37
N GLU A 653 -0.16 -29.66 -2.04
CA GLU A 653 -1.33 -29.78 -1.17
C GLU A 653 -2.29 -28.59 -1.36
N ALA A 654 -1.77 -27.37 -1.40
CA ALA A 654 -2.58 -26.17 -1.64
C ALA A 654 -3.29 -26.21 -3.01
N LEU A 655 -2.61 -26.66 -4.07
CA LEU A 655 -3.22 -26.81 -5.40
C LEU A 655 -4.27 -27.92 -5.44
N ASP A 656 -4.00 -29.05 -4.79
CA ASP A 656 -4.94 -30.17 -4.74
C ASP A 656 -6.19 -29.79 -3.94
N ASN A 657 -6.04 -29.04 -2.84
CA ASN A 657 -7.17 -28.46 -2.10
C ASN A 657 -8.00 -27.51 -2.99
N MET A 658 -7.36 -26.61 -3.75
CA MET A 658 -8.07 -25.72 -4.68
C MET A 658 -8.83 -26.52 -5.75
N ARG A 659 -8.23 -27.58 -6.30
CA ARG A 659 -8.87 -28.46 -7.28
C ARG A 659 -10.07 -29.19 -6.67
N GLU A 660 -9.90 -29.77 -5.48
CA GLU A 660 -10.95 -30.46 -4.73
C GLU A 660 -12.15 -29.54 -4.54
N PHE A 661 -11.93 -28.33 -4.00
CA PHE A 661 -13.01 -27.39 -3.69
C PHE A 661 -13.77 -26.93 -4.94
N LEU A 662 -13.06 -26.65 -6.04
CA LEU A 662 -13.71 -26.29 -7.31
C LEU A 662 -14.43 -27.48 -7.96
N THR A 663 -14.02 -28.71 -7.69
CA THR A 663 -14.68 -29.90 -8.26
C THR A 663 -15.94 -30.25 -7.47
N GLU A 664 -15.87 -30.25 -6.14
CA GLU A 664 -16.98 -30.55 -5.24
C GLU A 664 -18.12 -29.53 -5.35
N ASP A 665 -17.80 -28.23 -5.37
CA ASP A 665 -18.83 -27.18 -5.32
C ASP A 665 -19.33 -26.71 -6.69
N LEU A 666 -18.57 -26.92 -7.76
CA LEU A 666 -18.86 -26.30 -9.05
C LEU A 666 -19.00 -27.26 -10.22
N SER A 667 -18.51 -28.50 -10.16
CA SER A 667 -18.59 -29.52 -11.25
C SER A 667 -18.17 -29.05 -12.68
N ILE A 668 -17.73 -27.79 -12.85
CA ILE A 668 -17.49 -27.11 -14.14
C ILE A 668 -16.18 -27.54 -14.79
N LEU A 669 -15.18 -27.94 -14.01
CA LEU A 669 -13.81 -28.09 -14.51
C LEU A 669 -13.62 -29.28 -15.47
N LEU A 670 -14.57 -30.22 -15.53
CA LEU A 670 -14.38 -31.46 -16.31
C LEU A 670 -14.68 -31.31 -17.81
N ASN A 671 -15.46 -30.31 -18.29
CA ASN A 671 -16.04 -30.38 -19.65
C ASN A 671 -16.01 -29.10 -20.54
N TYR A 672 -15.35 -27.99 -20.19
CA TYR A 672 -15.40 -26.77 -21.01
C TYR A 672 -14.04 -26.08 -21.25
N PRO A 673 -13.81 -25.45 -22.43
CA PRO A 673 -12.57 -24.75 -22.77
C PRO A 673 -12.35 -23.45 -21.96
N LEU A 674 -11.12 -23.29 -21.46
CA LEU A 674 -10.79 -22.54 -20.24
C LEU A 674 -10.79 -21.00 -20.34
N GLN A 675 -10.78 -20.44 -21.55
CA GLN A 675 -10.68 -18.98 -21.75
C GLN A 675 -12.01 -18.24 -21.60
N LYS A 676 -13.16 -18.94 -21.65
CA LYS A 676 -14.49 -18.35 -21.39
C LYS A 676 -14.93 -18.48 -19.90
N HIS A 677 -14.06 -18.99 -19.03
CA HIS A 677 -14.39 -19.35 -17.64
C HIS A 677 -14.15 -18.25 -16.60
N GLY A 678 -13.33 -17.24 -16.89
CA GLY A 678 -12.99 -16.20 -15.91
C GLY A 678 -14.22 -15.48 -15.34
N GLU A 679 -15.11 -15.03 -16.21
CA GLU A 679 -16.35 -14.32 -15.83
C GLU A 679 -17.34 -15.22 -15.10
N ILE A 680 -17.57 -16.44 -15.60
CA ILE A 680 -18.51 -17.38 -14.98
C ILE A 680 -18.00 -17.79 -13.59
N LEU A 681 -16.71 -18.06 -13.46
CA LEU A 681 -16.11 -18.41 -12.17
C LEU A 681 -16.17 -17.23 -11.21
N ALA A 682 -15.87 -16.00 -11.66
CA ALA A 682 -15.96 -14.80 -10.82
C ALA A 682 -17.39 -14.58 -10.30
N LEU A 683 -18.40 -14.67 -11.16
CA LEU A 683 -19.81 -14.54 -10.76
C LEU A 683 -20.22 -15.62 -9.75
N ARG A 684 -19.76 -16.86 -9.94
CA ARG A 684 -20.05 -17.96 -9.00
C ARG A 684 -19.31 -17.80 -7.67
N LEU A 685 -18.06 -17.37 -7.67
CA LEU A 685 -17.31 -17.11 -6.43
C LEU A 685 -17.86 -15.92 -5.64
N LEU A 686 -18.51 -14.95 -6.31
CA LEU A 686 -19.26 -13.89 -5.63
C LEU A 686 -20.49 -14.44 -4.91
N ALA A 687 -21.20 -15.41 -5.52
CA ALA A 687 -22.33 -16.07 -4.89
C ALA A 687 -21.93 -17.08 -3.79
N LYS A 688 -20.68 -17.56 -3.81
CA LYS A 688 -20.13 -18.56 -2.85
C LYS A 688 -18.96 -17.99 -2.03
N PRO A 689 -19.22 -17.09 -1.05
CA PRO A 689 -18.16 -16.42 -0.30
C PRO A 689 -17.28 -17.36 0.53
N ILE A 690 -17.83 -18.48 1.02
CA ILE A 690 -17.08 -19.48 1.80
C ILE A 690 -16.07 -20.22 0.91
N LEU A 691 -16.51 -20.66 -0.28
CA LEU A 691 -15.62 -21.27 -1.28
C LEU A 691 -14.52 -20.28 -1.71
N ARG A 692 -14.90 -19.03 -2.01
CA ARG A 692 -13.94 -17.96 -2.34
C ARG A 692 -12.88 -17.81 -1.26
N ALA A 693 -13.29 -17.70 0.01
CA ALA A 693 -12.36 -17.55 1.13
C ALA A 693 -11.40 -18.76 1.24
N ALA A 694 -11.90 -19.97 1.05
CA ALA A 694 -11.07 -21.18 1.05
C ALA A 694 -10.04 -21.18 -0.10
N LEU A 695 -10.42 -20.71 -1.30
CA LEU A 695 -9.51 -20.58 -2.44
C LEU A 695 -8.46 -19.48 -2.21
N GLU A 696 -8.86 -18.32 -1.70
CA GLU A 696 -7.94 -17.22 -1.37
C GLU A 696 -6.88 -17.67 -0.35
N TYR A 697 -7.28 -18.44 0.66
CA TYR A 697 -6.35 -19.00 1.65
C TYR A 697 -5.31 -19.92 1.00
N ASN A 698 -5.75 -20.94 0.24
CA ASN A 698 -4.83 -21.89 -0.40
C ASN A 698 -3.95 -21.20 -1.44
N PHE A 699 -4.48 -20.22 -2.18
CA PHE A 699 -3.69 -19.41 -3.11
C PHE A 699 -2.56 -18.64 -2.40
N GLY A 700 -2.86 -18.01 -1.25
CA GLY A 700 -1.85 -17.33 -0.43
C GLY A 700 -0.72 -18.28 0.00
N GLN A 701 -1.07 -19.46 0.54
CA GLN A 701 -0.10 -20.48 0.96
C GLN A 701 0.76 -20.99 -0.21
N LEU A 702 0.12 -21.22 -1.37
CA LEU A 702 0.82 -21.64 -2.58
C LEU A 702 1.90 -20.63 -2.97
N VAL A 703 1.54 -19.35 -3.15
CA VAL A 703 2.48 -18.31 -3.61
C VAL A 703 3.65 -18.13 -2.63
N GLN A 704 3.40 -18.32 -1.35
CA GLN A 704 4.44 -18.26 -0.32
C GLN A 704 5.47 -19.38 -0.45
N HIS A 705 5.04 -20.63 -0.58
CA HIS A 705 5.97 -21.74 -0.75
C HIS A 705 6.75 -21.64 -2.08
N LEU A 706 6.11 -21.13 -3.15
CA LEU A 706 6.76 -20.92 -4.45
C LEU A 706 7.96 -19.96 -4.38
N GLN A 707 7.96 -18.98 -3.47
CA GLN A 707 9.08 -18.05 -3.27
C GLN A 707 10.37 -18.80 -2.94
N ASN A 708 10.28 -19.80 -2.07
CA ASN A 708 11.41 -20.60 -1.61
C ASN A 708 11.77 -21.70 -2.63
N ILE A 709 10.76 -22.32 -3.26
CA ILE A 709 10.97 -23.35 -4.29
C ILE A 709 11.78 -22.80 -5.48
N ARG A 710 11.52 -21.55 -5.88
CA ARG A 710 12.26 -20.87 -6.95
C ARG A 710 13.77 -20.73 -6.67
N GLN A 711 14.16 -20.72 -5.40
CA GLN A 711 15.57 -20.57 -4.99
C GLN A 711 16.33 -21.91 -4.99
N LEU A 712 15.66 -23.04 -5.20
CA LEU A 712 16.28 -24.36 -5.19
C LEU A 712 17.13 -24.57 -6.45
N HIS A 713 18.35 -25.11 -6.29
CA HIS A 713 19.25 -25.38 -7.42
C HIS A 713 18.69 -26.34 -8.48
N ALA A 714 17.81 -27.26 -8.09
CA ALA A 714 17.16 -28.23 -8.99
C ALA A 714 16.03 -27.63 -9.85
N TYR A 715 15.72 -26.35 -9.65
CA TYR A 715 14.65 -25.65 -10.35
C TYR A 715 15.08 -25.18 -11.75
N PRO A 716 14.33 -25.52 -12.82
CA PRO A 716 14.64 -25.07 -14.17
C PRO A 716 14.27 -23.61 -14.38
N LYS A 717 15.25 -22.77 -14.78
CA LYS A 717 15.07 -21.31 -15.01
C LYS A 717 14.12 -20.92 -16.18
N THR A 718 13.54 -21.90 -16.89
CA THR A 718 12.67 -21.71 -18.07
C THR A 718 11.19 -22.03 -17.81
N SER A 719 10.81 -22.24 -16.56
CA SER A 719 9.48 -22.64 -16.09
C SER A 719 8.38 -21.57 -16.15
N PHE A 720 7.13 -22.01 -15.97
CA PHE A 720 5.96 -21.14 -15.79
C PHE A 720 6.15 -20.18 -14.62
N LEU A 721 6.68 -20.69 -13.50
CA LEU A 721 6.84 -19.92 -12.28
C LEU A 721 7.83 -18.76 -12.46
N GLU A 722 8.93 -18.91 -13.22
CA GLU A 722 9.87 -17.80 -13.43
C GLU A 722 9.23 -16.64 -14.21
N LYS A 723 8.41 -16.97 -15.22
CA LYS A 723 7.71 -15.96 -16.05
C LYS A 723 6.61 -15.23 -15.29
N ASN A 724 5.93 -15.90 -14.36
CA ASN A 724 4.71 -15.40 -13.73
C ASN A 724 4.85 -14.98 -12.27
N TYR A 725 5.96 -15.30 -11.58
CA TYR A 725 6.08 -15.08 -10.13
C TYR A 725 5.89 -13.62 -9.70
N SER A 726 6.38 -12.65 -10.48
CA SER A 726 6.16 -11.22 -10.17
C SER A 726 4.66 -10.86 -10.15
N ASN A 727 3.90 -11.38 -11.10
CA ASN A 727 2.45 -11.18 -11.15
C ASN A 727 1.73 -11.94 -10.03
N LEU A 728 2.17 -13.16 -9.72
CA LEU A 728 1.64 -13.95 -8.59
C LEU A 728 1.87 -13.27 -7.24
N LYS A 729 3.04 -12.68 -7.03
CA LYS A 729 3.36 -11.91 -5.81
C LYS A 729 2.46 -10.69 -5.69
N ARG A 730 2.27 -9.93 -6.78
CA ARG A 730 1.35 -8.78 -6.79
C ARG A 730 -0.09 -9.21 -6.51
N LEU A 731 -0.53 -10.30 -7.11
CA LEU A 731 -1.89 -10.84 -6.92
C LEU A 731 -2.08 -11.35 -5.49
N ARG A 732 -1.09 -12.02 -4.89
CA ARG A 732 -1.10 -12.39 -3.47
C ARG A 732 -1.26 -11.17 -2.59
N ASN A 733 -0.45 -10.13 -2.78
CA ASN A 733 -0.53 -8.90 -1.99
C ASN A 733 -1.93 -8.26 -2.12
N TYR A 734 -2.49 -8.24 -3.33
CA TYR A 734 -3.86 -7.76 -3.54
C TYR A 734 -4.90 -8.59 -2.77
N VAL A 735 -4.82 -9.92 -2.87
CA VAL A 735 -5.74 -10.81 -2.15
C VAL A 735 -5.58 -10.66 -0.64
N GLU A 736 -4.36 -10.55 -0.14
CA GLU A 736 -4.07 -10.47 1.30
C GLU A 736 -4.46 -9.10 1.91
N HIS A 737 -4.24 -8.00 1.19
CA HIS A 737 -4.36 -6.64 1.74
C HIS A 737 -5.52 -5.80 1.18
N ASP A 738 -6.30 -6.29 0.20
CA ASP A 738 -7.41 -5.56 -0.43
C ASP A 738 -6.98 -4.15 -0.92
N ASN A 739 -5.84 -4.04 -1.62
CA ASN A 739 -5.21 -2.76 -2.01
C ASN A 739 -6.16 -1.80 -2.76
N ALA A 740 -6.58 -0.72 -2.09
CA ALA A 740 -7.49 0.30 -2.61
C ALA A 740 -6.94 1.05 -3.84
N ILE A 741 -5.63 1.35 -3.89
CA ILE A 741 -5.03 2.06 -5.04
C ILE A 741 -5.11 1.22 -6.32
N MET A 742 -4.90 -0.09 -6.24
CA MET A 742 -5.03 -0.98 -7.40
C MET A 742 -6.48 -1.06 -7.90
N MET A 743 -7.48 -0.93 -7.02
CA MET A 743 -8.88 -0.83 -7.44
C MET A 743 -9.20 0.50 -8.13
N SER A 744 -8.62 1.62 -7.68
CA SER A 744 -8.79 2.92 -8.35
C SER A 744 -8.21 2.94 -9.78
N ALA A 745 -7.14 2.19 -10.02
CA ALA A 745 -6.49 2.11 -11.33
C ALA A 745 -7.26 1.24 -12.37
N VAL A 746 -8.23 0.44 -11.93
CA VAL A 746 -8.96 -0.51 -12.78
C VAL A 746 -10.27 0.08 -13.33
N SER A 747 -10.73 1.24 -12.85
CA SER A 747 -12.04 1.76 -13.26
C SER A 747 -12.14 3.29 -13.28
N SER A 748 -11.93 3.88 -14.45
CA SER A 748 -12.44 5.22 -14.79
C SER A 748 -13.88 5.20 -15.32
N GLU A 749 -14.53 4.02 -15.41
CA GLU A 749 -15.79 3.84 -16.18
C GLU A 749 -16.95 3.19 -15.40
N SER A 750 -16.77 2.80 -14.13
CA SER A 750 -17.82 2.09 -13.38
C SER A 750 -17.93 2.59 -11.93
N ASP A 751 -19.12 3.10 -11.61
CA ASP A 751 -19.53 3.74 -10.36
C ASP A 751 -19.72 2.79 -9.16
N SER A 752 -19.46 1.48 -9.32
CA SER A 752 -19.75 0.49 -8.27
C SER A 752 -18.50 -0.32 -7.89
N PRO A 753 -18.10 -0.33 -6.60
CA PRO A 753 -16.97 -1.13 -6.12
C PRO A 753 -17.19 -2.64 -6.29
N ILE A 754 -18.44 -3.11 -6.31
CA ILE A 754 -18.79 -4.51 -6.59
C ILE A 754 -18.50 -4.86 -8.05
N ILE A 755 -18.84 -3.97 -8.98
CA ILE A 755 -18.60 -4.16 -10.42
C ILE A 755 -17.09 -4.17 -10.70
N ASN A 756 -16.33 -3.23 -10.10
CA ASN A 756 -14.88 -3.15 -10.29
C ASN A 756 -14.15 -4.39 -9.74
N ARG A 757 -14.58 -4.92 -8.58
CA ARG A 757 -14.05 -6.16 -8.02
C ARG A 757 -14.42 -7.38 -8.87
N THR A 758 -15.62 -7.43 -9.42
CA THR A 758 -16.08 -8.51 -10.32
C THR A 758 -15.26 -8.53 -11.63
N ILE A 759 -15.03 -7.35 -12.21
CA ILE A 759 -14.20 -7.19 -13.41
C ILE A 759 -12.79 -7.68 -13.14
N PHE A 760 -12.17 -7.22 -12.04
CA PHE A 760 -10.83 -7.68 -11.65
C PHE A 760 -10.78 -9.19 -11.41
N ASP A 761 -11.72 -9.74 -10.64
CA ASP A 761 -11.80 -11.16 -10.32
C ASP A 761 -11.96 -12.00 -11.60
N SER A 762 -12.75 -11.53 -12.56
CA SER A 762 -13.00 -12.21 -13.84
C SER A 762 -11.83 -12.16 -14.82
N GLN A 763 -11.12 -11.03 -14.87
CA GLN A 763 -10.03 -10.80 -15.84
C GLN A 763 -8.67 -11.25 -15.31
N THR A 764 -8.49 -11.29 -13.98
CA THR A 764 -7.17 -11.51 -13.36
C THR A 764 -7.16 -12.72 -12.43
N LEU A 765 -7.98 -12.72 -11.37
CA LEU A 765 -7.89 -13.72 -10.30
C LEU A 765 -8.31 -15.12 -10.77
N CYS A 766 -9.49 -15.23 -11.36
CA CYS A 766 -10.06 -16.51 -11.80
C CYS A 766 -9.24 -17.18 -12.92
N PRO A 767 -8.82 -16.46 -13.98
CA PRO A 767 -7.90 -17.01 -14.97
C PRO A 767 -6.58 -17.50 -14.37
N MET A 768 -6.06 -16.80 -13.35
CA MET A 768 -4.83 -17.21 -12.67
C MET A 768 -5.01 -18.51 -11.88
N TYR A 769 -6.11 -18.68 -11.14
CA TYR A 769 -6.41 -19.96 -10.45
C TYR A 769 -6.43 -21.13 -11.43
N ILE A 770 -7.04 -20.92 -12.59
CA ILE A 770 -7.11 -21.93 -13.65
C ILE A 770 -5.71 -22.27 -14.18
N SER A 771 -4.89 -21.26 -14.49
CA SER A 771 -3.52 -21.46 -15.00
C SER A 771 -2.64 -22.19 -13.97
N LEU A 772 -2.74 -21.82 -12.68
CA LEU A 772 -2.03 -22.51 -11.60
C LEU A 772 -2.38 -24.01 -11.51
N LEU A 773 -3.66 -24.36 -11.63
CA LEU A 773 -4.11 -25.75 -11.54
C LEU A 773 -3.68 -26.62 -12.73
N ASN A 774 -3.53 -26.03 -13.93
CA ASN A 774 -3.22 -26.74 -15.16
C ASN A 774 -1.73 -26.74 -15.52
N GLU A 775 -1.03 -25.64 -15.25
CA GLU A 775 0.36 -25.42 -15.70
C GLU A 775 1.37 -25.62 -14.56
N LEU A 776 1.09 -25.08 -13.37
CA LEU A 776 2.02 -25.15 -12.24
C LEU A 776 1.99 -26.52 -11.53
N ALA A 777 0.81 -27.11 -11.34
CA ALA A 777 0.67 -28.41 -10.69
C ALA A 777 1.56 -29.52 -11.31
N PRO A 778 1.56 -29.75 -12.64
CA PRO A 778 2.45 -30.75 -13.24
C PRO A 778 3.93 -30.38 -13.12
N GLU A 779 4.26 -29.09 -13.16
CA GLU A 779 5.63 -28.61 -13.00
C GLU A 779 6.19 -28.93 -11.60
N LEU A 780 5.42 -28.67 -10.55
CA LEU A 780 5.82 -28.98 -9.17
C LEU A 780 6.03 -30.49 -8.95
N GLN A 781 5.23 -31.33 -9.60
CA GLN A 781 5.41 -32.79 -9.56
C GLN A 781 6.73 -33.23 -10.22
N LEU A 782 7.16 -32.56 -11.30
CA LEU A 782 8.46 -32.81 -11.92
C LEU A 782 9.62 -32.36 -11.03
N ILE A 783 9.50 -31.19 -10.39
CA ILE A 783 10.51 -30.68 -9.45
C ILE A 783 10.63 -31.63 -8.25
N LYS A 784 9.50 -32.08 -7.69
CA LYS A 784 9.47 -33.08 -6.61
C LYS A 784 10.26 -34.34 -6.97
N LYS A 785 10.06 -34.89 -8.18
CA LYS A 785 10.78 -36.07 -8.66
C LYS A 785 12.29 -35.86 -8.79
N ARG A 786 12.76 -34.63 -9.08
CA ARG A 786 14.19 -34.31 -9.21
C ARG A 786 14.91 -34.16 -7.87
N ILE A 787 14.17 -33.78 -6.83
CA ILE A 787 14.71 -33.51 -5.48
C ILE A 787 14.53 -34.71 -4.56
N ALA A 788 13.53 -35.56 -4.81
CA ALA A 788 13.34 -36.78 -4.05
C ALA A 788 14.60 -37.67 -4.14
N PRO A 789 15.07 -38.24 -3.01
CA PRO A 789 16.19 -39.16 -3.03
C PRO A 789 15.87 -40.37 -3.93
N PRO A 790 16.85 -40.93 -4.65
CA PRO A 790 16.61 -42.11 -5.46
C PRO A 790 16.04 -43.23 -4.57
N PRO A 791 15.06 -44.01 -5.06
CA PRO A 791 14.50 -45.09 -4.29
C PRO A 791 15.64 -45.99 -3.82
N LYS A 792 15.71 -46.26 -2.51
CA LYS A 792 16.68 -47.21 -1.95
C LYS A 792 16.42 -48.55 -2.62
N GLU A 793 17.29 -48.94 -3.55
CA GLU A 793 17.30 -50.31 -4.05
C GLU A 793 17.49 -51.22 -2.84
N ASN A 794 16.50 -52.08 -2.59
CA ASN A 794 16.61 -53.15 -1.61
C ASN A 794 17.73 -54.10 -2.04
N LYS A 795 18.96 -53.81 -1.61
CA LYS A 795 20.15 -54.68 -1.79
C LYS A 795 20.04 -56.02 -1.06
N ALA A 796 18.91 -56.32 -0.42
CA ALA A 796 18.63 -57.60 0.24
C ALA A 796 18.12 -58.69 -0.72
N ALA A 797 17.81 -58.39 -1.99
CA ALA A 797 17.26 -59.37 -2.93
C ALA A 797 18.27 -59.91 -3.98
N THR A 798 19.53 -59.51 -3.94
CA THR A 798 20.52 -59.86 -4.99
C THR A 798 21.76 -60.58 -4.44
N PHE A 799 21.58 -61.43 -3.44
CA PHE A 799 22.56 -62.44 -3.05
C PHE A 799 21.91 -63.82 -3.09
N GLY A 800 21.78 -64.35 -4.30
CA GLY A 800 21.26 -65.70 -4.52
C GLY A 800 21.09 -65.94 -6.00
N TYR A 801 22.19 -66.14 -6.71
CA TYR A 801 22.36 -67.06 -7.85
C TYR A 801 23.74 -66.79 -8.47
N ILE A 802 24.74 -67.58 -8.03
CA ILE A 802 26.01 -67.76 -8.74
C ILE A 802 25.92 -69.11 -9.47
N TYR A 803 26.55 -69.15 -10.64
CA TYR A 803 26.92 -70.29 -11.52
C TYR A 803 25.94 -70.65 -12.63
N GLN A 804 26.26 -70.19 -13.85
CA GLN A 804 26.92 -71.03 -14.86
C GLN A 804 27.48 -70.15 -16.00
N GLN A 805 28.79 -70.28 -16.24
CA GLN A 805 29.49 -69.92 -17.48
C GLN A 805 29.39 -71.10 -18.47
N PRO A 806 29.54 -70.95 -19.82
CA PRO A 806 30.85 -70.64 -20.42
C PRO A 806 30.91 -69.84 -21.76
N VAL A 807 32.06 -69.14 -21.90
CA VAL A 807 32.96 -69.04 -23.07
C VAL A 807 32.46 -68.37 -24.37
N SER A 808 33.06 -67.21 -24.71
CA SER A 808 34.06 -67.10 -25.80
C SER A 808 34.53 -65.65 -26.01
N ARG A 809 35.85 -65.50 -26.15
CA ARG A 809 36.62 -64.33 -26.63
C ARG A 809 37.04 -64.66 -28.09
N PRO A 810 37.39 -63.70 -28.99
CA PRO A 810 38.67 -62.97 -28.88
C PRO A 810 38.73 -61.51 -29.40
N CYS A 811 39.83 -60.87 -29.02
CA CYS A 811 40.36 -59.55 -29.38
C CYS A 811 40.58 -59.30 -30.89
N THR A 812 40.78 -58.02 -31.27
CA THR A 812 42.02 -57.52 -31.91
C THR A 812 42.20 -55.98 -31.84
N THR A 813 43.22 -55.54 -31.11
CA THR A 813 44.41 -54.72 -31.50
C THR A 813 44.36 -53.42 -32.35
N THR A 814 44.99 -52.37 -31.75
CA THR A 814 45.95 -51.35 -32.30
C THR A 814 45.57 -50.32 -33.38
N GLN A 815 45.84 -49.02 -33.10
CA GLN A 815 46.92 -48.24 -33.74
C GLN A 815 47.05 -46.80 -33.17
N THR A 816 48.17 -46.14 -33.50
CA THR A 816 48.92 -45.15 -32.72
C THR A 816 49.26 -43.92 -33.58
N LEU A 817 49.28 -42.71 -32.98
CA LEU A 817 50.04 -41.45 -33.30
C LEU A 817 49.95 -40.79 -34.71
N PHE A 818 49.80 -39.45 -34.77
CA PHE A 818 50.86 -38.44 -35.10
C PHE A 818 50.30 -37.00 -35.38
N PHE A 819 50.83 -36.01 -34.63
CA PHE A 819 51.28 -34.63 -34.96
C PHE A 819 50.39 -33.57 -35.67
N PHE A 820 50.25 -32.37 -35.07
CA PHE A 820 51.06 -31.16 -35.36
C PHE A 820 50.79 -30.01 -34.34
N ASN A 821 51.89 -29.41 -33.86
CA ASN A 821 52.04 -28.10 -33.19
C ASN A 821 52.22 -27.01 -34.29
N PRO A 822 52.61 -25.74 -34.04
CA PRO A 822 52.43 -24.79 -32.93
C PRO A 822 52.09 -23.35 -33.42
N ILE A 823 52.12 -22.36 -32.50
CA ILE A 823 52.74 -21.01 -32.57
C ILE A 823 51.90 -20.08 -31.66
N ASN A 824 52.40 -19.76 -30.45
CA ASN A 824 53.22 -18.58 -30.11
C ASN A 824 52.41 -17.29 -30.32
N THR A 825 52.27 -16.37 -29.38
CA THR A 825 53.15 -15.75 -28.37
C THR A 825 52.21 -14.74 -27.67
N THR A 826 52.31 -14.31 -26.42
CA THR A 826 53.35 -14.17 -25.41
C THR A 826 52.54 -13.72 -24.17
N ASN A 827 52.59 -14.36 -23.00
CA ASN A 827 53.74 -14.47 -22.11
C ASN A 827 54.18 -13.05 -21.71
N VAL A 828 54.17 -12.63 -20.46
CA VAL A 828 55.21 -12.96 -19.47
C VAL A 828 54.76 -12.16 -18.24
N ASN A 829 54.37 -12.83 -17.15
CA ASN A 829 55.26 -13.35 -16.09
C ASN A 829 55.61 -12.23 -15.10
N ASN A 830 55.88 -12.44 -13.82
CA ASN A 830 56.11 -13.58 -12.93
C ASN A 830 56.78 -12.88 -11.72
N THR A 831 56.94 -13.39 -10.51
CA THR A 831 56.65 -14.62 -9.79
C THR A 831 57.33 -14.42 -8.44
N ARG A 832 56.94 -15.29 -7.48
CA ARG A 832 57.86 -15.94 -6.52
C ARG A 832 58.32 -15.03 -5.38
N LYS A 833 58.49 -15.51 -4.15
CA LYS A 833 58.87 -16.86 -3.67
C LYS A 833 58.70 -16.87 -2.14
N ARG A 834 58.40 -18.04 -1.56
CA ARG A 834 58.94 -18.66 -0.32
C ARG A 834 58.92 -17.82 0.99
N GLU A 835 58.69 -18.36 2.18
CA GLU A 835 59.19 -19.61 2.78
C GLU A 835 58.45 -19.88 4.11
N GLU A 836 58.67 -21.08 4.64
CA GLU A 836 57.93 -21.81 5.68
C GLU A 836 58.07 -21.29 7.12
N LYS A 837 57.11 -21.66 7.99
CA LYS A 837 57.42 -22.31 9.29
C LYS A 837 56.21 -23.04 9.89
N GLU A 838 56.37 -24.35 10.01
CA GLU A 838 55.77 -25.31 10.95
C GLU A 838 55.81 -24.80 12.42
N GLN A 839 55.06 -25.28 13.42
CA GLN A 839 54.51 -26.61 13.69
C GLN A 839 53.50 -26.59 14.87
N GLU A 840 52.68 -27.64 14.92
CA GLU A 840 52.14 -28.35 16.10
C GLU A 840 50.74 -28.04 16.71
N LYS A 841 49.94 -29.14 16.63
CA LYS A 841 49.00 -29.73 17.60
C LYS A 841 47.49 -29.55 17.39
N GLU A 842 46.98 -30.43 16.53
CA GLU A 842 45.96 -31.45 16.83
C GLU A 842 44.87 -31.12 17.86
N LYS A 843 43.62 -31.10 17.41
CA LYS A 843 42.73 -32.27 17.60
C LYS A 843 41.51 -32.22 16.70
N GLU A 844 41.37 -33.30 15.95
CA GLU A 844 40.24 -33.71 15.13
C GLU A 844 38.94 -33.78 15.95
N LYS A 845 37.81 -33.46 15.31
CA LYS A 845 36.82 -34.50 14.99
C LYS A 845 35.91 -34.07 13.85
N SER A 846 35.95 -34.92 12.84
CA SER A 846 35.12 -35.01 11.64
C SER A 846 33.63 -34.91 11.91
N TYR A 847 32.88 -34.39 10.92
CA TYR A 847 31.77 -35.11 10.29
C TYR A 847 31.56 -34.59 8.86
N ASN A 848 31.77 -35.47 7.87
CA ASN A 848 31.17 -35.42 6.54
C ASN A 848 29.92 -36.31 6.61
N PHE A 849 28.72 -35.81 6.30
CA PHE A 849 28.09 -35.82 4.98
C PHE A 849 26.71 -35.16 5.10
#